data_AF-A0A7Y0GGK3-F1
#
_entry.id   AF-A0A7Y0GGK3-F1
#
_cell.length_a   1.000
_cell.length_b   1.000
_cell.length_c   1.000
_cell.angle_alpha   90.00
_cell.angle_beta   90.00
_cell.angle_gamma   90.00
#
_symmetry.space_group_name_H-M   'P 1'
#
loop_
_entity.id
_entity.type
_entity.pdbx_description
1 polymer ?
#
loop_
_entity_poly.entity_id
_entity_poly.type
_entity_poly.pdbx_seq_one_letter_code
_entity_poly.pdbx_strand_id
1 'polypeptide(L)'
;MNLYLSQMLALFLVAGVSGCGDSGSGNPGLADNIKPSFIKTSINKTVYDGTSNDLLSGGLGKSGLQAAAPAFADPANPTAAELRTRAIYNNYRALLDMNPNGGYGVLYGPNVNAAGVAGTGEGRIAGEEHVTYADDGTGKLNVTLMVQIPATFNTAAPCIVTAVSSGSRGIYGAIGTSGEWGLKNGCAVAFADKGTGNGAHDLQNNQVNLIDGRVVSAATAGTASQFTSGLSATQLAAFNTATPNRFAFKQAHSQQNPEKDWGLNTLQAVQFAFYVLNEKFGPSKGDGSKQQSLLPGNTIVIASSVSNGAGAALAAAEQDTGGLISGIAIAEPQVQVTPNAALTIRRGSTVVASSGKGLLDMVTIANLYQPCAALAASVAASPGLGFVNATRAQNRCAGLAAKGLLTSTTPAAQADESLAKLRASGWEPESDLFHASHYALAVPAVAVTYSNSYAKASVADNLCGLSFGATTAVTGVPAALATTSAVQLFASGNGIPPTGSVNIINNNSVGGPLLDGQSTSPSTGAQDLNIDAALCLRNLLTGTDAKSTMVQTSISQVRRTSNLRGKPAIIVHGRSDTLEPVNHTSRPYYGNNQLAEGSASKLHYYEVTNAQHFDGFIDNIALPGYDTRLVPLHIYLVRALDLMLANLRSGTPLPPSQVVRTVPRGGTSGSAPPITAANVPNIAATPGSSDAITFAGGVLTIPD
;
A
#
# COMPACT_ATOMS: atom_id res chain seq x y z
N MET A 1 -43.17 -58.11 -38.73
CA MET A 1 -43.66 -58.33 -37.36
C MET A 1 -44.33 -57.04 -36.90
N ASN A 2 -45.66 -57.01 -36.97
CA ASN A 2 -46.66 -56.25 -36.20
C ASN A 2 -46.35 -54.79 -35.77
N LEU A 3 -47.03 -53.80 -36.38
CA LEU A 3 -48.27 -53.16 -35.87
C LEU A 3 -48.00 -52.15 -34.73
N TYR A 4 -48.23 -50.86 -34.93
CA TYR A 4 -49.49 -50.20 -34.58
C TYR A 4 -49.55 -48.73 -35.03
N LEU A 5 -50.77 -48.37 -35.41
CA LEU A 5 -51.32 -47.12 -35.90
C LEU A 5 -51.88 -46.29 -34.71
N SER A 6 -51.90 -44.96 -34.79
CA SER A 6 -52.94 -44.02 -34.27
C SER A 6 -52.50 -42.57 -34.59
N GLN A 7 -53.15 -41.82 -35.49
CA GLN A 7 -54.31 -40.91 -35.27
C GLN A 7 -54.05 -39.86 -34.15
N MET A 8 -54.34 -38.56 -34.24
CA MET A 8 -55.18 -37.74 -35.11
C MET A 8 -54.93 -36.23 -34.81
N LEU A 9 -55.18 -35.37 -35.82
CA LEU A 9 -55.78 -34.02 -35.81
C LEU A 9 -55.41 -32.91 -34.78
N ALA A 10 -54.81 -31.84 -35.34
CA ALA A 10 -55.35 -30.47 -35.48
C ALA A 10 -55.43 -29.45 -34.31
N LEU A 11 -55.29 -28.19 -34.76
CA LEU A 11 -55.43 -26.88 -34.10
C LEU A 11 -54.27 -26.42 -33.23
N PHE A 12 -53.49 -25.46 -33.74
CA PHE A 12 -53.04 -24.35 -32.91
C PHE A 12 -53.35 -23.00 -33.56
N LEU A 13 -54.00 -22.19 -32.73
CA LEU A 13 -54.53 -20.85 -32.96
C LEU A 13 -53.47 -19.88 -33.47
N VAL A 14 -53.87 -19.07 -34.44
CA VAL A 14 -53.30 -17.74 -34.67
C VAL A 14 -53.85 -16.83 -33.56
N ALA A 15 -53.01 -16.52 -32.57
CA ALA A 15 -53.26 -15.44 -31.62
C ALA A 15 -52.33 -14.29 -31.95
N GLY A 16 -52.89 -13.23 -32.53
CA GLY A 16 -52.23 -11.94 -32.65
C GLY A 16 -52.05 -11.33 -31.26
N VAL A 17 -50.81 -11.01 -30.91
CA VAL A 17 -50.53 -10.08 -29.81
C VAL A 17 -50.07 -8.77 -30.44
N SER A 18 -51.02 -7.85 -30.51
CA SER A 18 -50.77 -6.43 -30.69
C SER A 18 -50.23 -5.84 -29.39
N GLY A 19 -49.09 -5.15 -29.47
CA GLY A 19 -48.81 -3.95 -28.68
C GLY A 19 -48.38 -4.12 -27.22
N CYS A 20 -47.06 -4.09 -27.01
CA CYS A 20 -46.42 -2.97 -26.31
C CYS A 20 -45.03 -2.83 -26.94
N GLY A 21 -44.92 -1.96 -27.94
CA GLY A 21 -43.62 -1.44 -28.35
C GLY A 21 -43.11 -0.61 -27.18
N ASP A 22 -42.25 -1.20 -26.35
CA ASP A 22 -41.40 -0.42 -25.49
C ASP A 22 -40.36 0.22 -26.43
N SER A 23 -40.71 1.41 -26.90
CA SER A 23 -39.79 2.33 -27.55
C SER A 23 -38.79 2.83 -26.51
N GLY A 24 -38.03 1.92 -25.92
CA GLY A 24 -36.80 2.21 -25.23
C GLY A 24 -35.81 2.60 -26.31
N SER A 25 -35.60 3.91 -26.51
CA SER A 25 -34.59 4.47 -27.41
C SER A 25 -33.17 4.24 -26.89
N GLY A 26 -32.85 2.99 -26.53
CA GLY A 26 -31.51 2.48 -26.27
C GLY A 26 -31.07 1.54 -27.37
N ASN A 27 -29.78 1.24 -27.44
CA ASN A 27 -29.28 0.20 -28.32
C ASN A 27 -29.70 -1.17 -27.76
N PRO A 28 -30.55 -1.96 -28.46
CA PRO A 28 -31.08 -3.22 -27.94
C PRO A 28 -30.00 -4.29 -27.68
N GLY A 29 -28.76 -4.07 -28.14
CA GLY A 29 -27.62 -4.95 -27.87
C GLY A 29 -26.80 -4.62 -26.62
N LEU A 30 -27.07 -3.51 -25.91
CA LEU A 30 -26.29 -3.09 -24.73
C LEU A 30 -27.08 -3.28 -23.44
N ALA A 31 -26.43 -3.83 -22.42
CA ALA A 31 -27.01 -3.96 -21.08
C ALA A 31 -27.15 -2.60 -20.38
N ASP A 32 -28.10 -2.50 -19.46
CA ASP A 32 -28.26 -1.30 -18.62
C ASP A 32 -27.08 -1.13 -17.67
N ASN A 33 -26.67 0.12 -17.43
CA ASN A 33 -25.60 0.45 -16.50
C ASN A 33 -26.13 0.46 -15.06
N ILE A 34 -26.11 -0.71 -14.42
CA ILE A 34 -26.61 -0.87 -13.07
C ILE A 34 -25.54 -0.49 -12.05
N LYS A 35 -25.90 0.36 -11.08
CA LYS A 35 -25.03 0.71 -9.96
C LYS A 35 -24.63 -0.56 -9.18
N PRO A 36 -23.32 -0.82 -8.98
CA PRO A 36 -22.87 -1.99 -8.24
C PRO A 36 -23.47 -2.06 -6.83
N SER A 37 -23.88 -3.26 -6.41
CA SER A 37 -24.67 -3.48 -5.19
C SER A 37 -23.90 -3.20 -3.89
N PHE A 38 -22.56 -3.23 -3.92
CA PHE A 38 -21.71 -2.87 -2.78
C PHE A 38 -21.66 -1.35 -2.54
N ILE A 39 -22.11 -0.52 -3.48
CA ILE A 39 -22.20 0.94 -3.32
C ILE A 39 -23.50 1.26 -2.59
N LYS A 40 -23.40 1.37 -1.25
CA LYS A 40 -24.55 1.65 -0.37
C LYS A 40 -24.79 3.13 -0.14
N THR A 41 -23.78 3.97 -0.35
CA THR A 41 -23.84 5.41 -0.13
C THR A 41 -24.08 6.19 -1.42
N SER A 42 -24.31 7.49 -1.28
CA SER A 42 -24.26 8.41 -2.43
C SER A 42 -22.87 8.42 -3.07
N ILE A 43 -22.82 8.75 -4.35
CA ILE A 43 -21.57 8.99 -5.07
C ILE A 43 -21.38 10.50 -5.14
N ASN A 44 -20.35 10.99 -4.45
CA ASN A 44 -20.01 12.40 -4.45
C ASN A 44 -19.20 12.70 -5.69
N LYS A 45 -19.71 13.57 -6.57
CA LYS A 45 -19.03 14.02 -7.79
C LYS A 45 -18.47 15.44 -7.59
N THR A 46 -17.23 15.66 -7.98
CA THR A 46 -16.62 17.00 -8.03
C THR A 46 -15.89 17.19 -9.35
N VAL A 47 -16.03 18.37 -9.96
CA VAL A 47 -15.36 18.76 -11.21
C VAL A 47 -14.23 19.73 -10.88
N TYR A 48 -13.06 19.52 -11.48
CA TYR A 48 -11.89 20.36 -11.31
C TYR A 48 -11.45 20.95 -12.65
N ASP A 49 -11.12 22.24 -12.66
CA ASP A 49 -10.83 23.05 -13.85
C ASP A 49 -9.39 22.87 -14.39
N GLY A 50 -8.49 22.26 -13.61
CA GLY A 50 -7.08 22.14 -13.94
C GLY A 50 -6.29 23.46 -13.78
N THR A 51 -6.91 24.49 -13.22
CA THR A 51 -6.31 25.82 -13.03
C THR A 51 -6.24 26.17 -11.55
N SER A 52 -7.39 26.31 -10.90
CA SER A 52 -7.51 26.60 -9.46
C SER A 52 -7.38 25.34 -8.61
N ASN A 53 -7.86 24.21 -9.13
CA ASN A 53 -7.72 22.89 -8.54
C ASN A 53 -7.62 21.83 -9.64
N ASP A 54 -7.11 20.65 -9.32
CA ASP A 54 -6.90 19.59 -10.29
C ASP A 54 -6.93 18.20 -9.64
N LEU A 55 -7.05 17.17 -10.48
CA LEU A 55 -7.16 15.79 -10.03
C LEU A 55 -5.87 15.28 -9.35
N LEU A 56 -4.70 15.69 -9.85
CA LEU A 56 -3.41 15.12 -9.48
C LEU A 56 -2.81 15.81 -8.25
N SER A 57 -2.81 17.14 -8.22
CA SER A 57 -2.07 17.91 -7.22
C SER A 57 -2.94 18.73 -6.27
N GLY A 58 -4.27 18.70 -6.42
CA GLY A 58 -5.17 19.50 -5.62
C GLY A 58 -5.00 21.01 -5.82
N GLY A 59 -4.57 21.43 -7.02
CA GLY A 59 -4.27 22.82 -7.39
C GLY A 59 -2.82 23.25 -7.19
N LEU A 60 -1.97 22.42 -6.58
CA LEU A 60 -0.60 22.81 -6.21
C LEU A 60 0.35 22.92 -7.41
N GLY A 61 0.18 22.06 -8.41
CA GLY A 61 1.16 21.86 -9.48
C GLY A 61 2.46 21.24 -8.99
N LYS A 62 3.41 21.07 -9.91
CA LYS A 62 4.79 20.67 -9.60
C LYS A 62 5.39 21.53 -8.49
N SER A 63 5.30 22.85 -8.65
CA SER A 63 5.99 23.79 -7.76
C SER A 63 5.40 23.75 -6.35
N GLY A 64 4.07 23.67 -6.22
CA GLY A 64 3.39 23.60 -4.93
C GLY A 64 3.59 22.28 -4.19
N LEU A 65 3.75 21.15 -4.90
CA LEU A 65 4.06 19.86 -4.28
C LEU A 65 5.48 19.82 -3.70
N GLN A 66 6.42 20.57 -4.29
CA GLN A 66 7.78 20.70 -3.79
C GLN A 66 7.89 21.68 -2.61
N ALA A 67 7.04 22.71 -2.59
CA ALA A 67 7.02 23.78 -1.60
C ALA A 67 6.62 23.29 -0.19
N ALA A 68 6.51 24.22 0.76
CA ALA A 68 6.00 23.94 2.09
C ALA A 68 4.54 23.47 2.05
N ALA A 69 4.15 22.68 3.06
CA ALA A 69 2.81 22.11 3.10
C ALA A 69 1.72 23.21 3.13
N PRO A 70 0.64 23.07 2.33
CA PRO A 70 -0.35 24.14 2.13
C PRO A 70 -1.15 24.43 3.40
N ALA A 71 -1.05 25.65 3.94
CA ALA A 71 -1.73 26.04 5.19
C ALA A 71 -3.26 25.99 5.07
N PHE A 72 -3.92 25.74 6.21
CA PHE A 72 -5.37 25.89 6.35
C PHE A 72 -5.70 27.35 6.66
N ALA A 73 -6.75 27.89 6.06
CA ALA A 73 -7.24 29.24 6.36
C ALA A 73 -7.71 29.36 7.81
N ASP A 74 -8.46 28.35 8.28
CA ASP A 74 -8.76 28.13 9.70
C ASP A 74 -8.22 26.75 10.13
N PRO A 75 -7.07 26.68 10.81
CA PRO A 75 -6.49 25.43 11.28
C PRO A 75 -7.37 24.63 12.25
N ALA A 76 -8.36 25.25 12.90
CA ALA A 76 -9.30 24.58 13.80
C ALA A 76 -10.52 24.02 13.07
N ASN A 77 -10.83 24.51 11.87
CA ASN A 77 -11.98 24.10 11.07
C ASN A 77 -11.62 24.00 9.58
N PRO A 78 -10.68 23.11 9.20
CA PRO A 78 -10.29 22.99 7.81
C PRO A 78 -11.44 22.49 6.94
N THR A 79 -11.59 23.07 5.76
CA THR A 79 -12.60 22.64 4.79
C THR A 79 -12.23 21.28 4.17
N ALA A 80 -13.22 20.57 3.63
CA ALA A 80 -12.99 19.32 2.90
C ALA A 80 -12.00 19.50 1.72
N ALA A 81 -12.06 20.64 1.02
CA ALA A 81 -11.16 20.95 -0.08
C ALA A 81 -9.71 21.15 0.38
N GLU A 82 -9.49 21.88 1.46
CA GLU A 82 -8.14 22.05 2.02
C GLU A 82 -7.57 20.74 2.57
N LEU A 83 -8.41 19.93 3.24
CA LEU A 83 -8.04 18.59 3.71
C LEU A 83 -7.63 17.68 2.56
N ARG A 84 -8.39 17.68 1.45
CA ARG A 84 -8.05 16.96 0.22
C ARG A 84 -6.69 17.41 -0.33
N THR A 85 -6.49 18.71 -0.52
CA THR A 85 -5.22 19.23 -1.08
C THR A 85 -4.03 18.90 -0.16
N ARG A 86 -4.18 19.04 1.16
CA ARG A 86 -3.13 18.66 2.11
C ARG A 86 -2.88 17.15 2.14
N ALA A 87 -3.91 16.31 2.01
CA ALA A 87 -3.77 14.87 1.93
C ALA A 87 -3.03 14.44 0.65
N ILE A 88 -3.37 15.03 -0.49
CA ILE A 88 -2.66 14.81 -1.76
C ILE A 88 -1.19 15.19 -1.61
N TYR A 89 -0.89 16.40 -1.10
CA TYR A 89 0.47 16.85 -0.84
C TYR A 89 1.28 15.83 -0.01
N ASN A 90 0.74 15.41 1.14
CA ASN A 90 1.47 14.49 2.03
C ASN A 90 1.65 13.10 1.41
N ASN A 91 0.65 12.56 0.72
CA ASN A 91 0.75 11.23 0.12
C ASN A 91 1.70 11.20 -1.08
N TYR A 92 1.78 12.28 -1.85
CA TYR A 92 2.73 12.41 -2.95
C TYR A 92 4.17 12.38 -2.41
N ARG A 93 4.47 13.23 -1.42
CA ARG A 93 5.82 13.35 -0.84
C ARG A 93 6.25 12.15 0.00
N ALA A 94 5.30 11.32 0.43
CA ALA A 94 5.60 10.16 1.24
C ALA A 94 6.00 8.92 0.40
N LEU A 95 5.83 8.97 -0.91
CA LEU A 95 6.14 7.87 -1.83
C LEU A 95 7.16 8.24 -2.91
N LEU A 96 7.44 9.53 -3.10
CA LEU A 96 8.36 10.01 -4.13
C LEU A 96 9.45 10.87 -3.49
N ASP A 97 10.63 10.81 -4.08
CA ASP A 97 11.66 11.82 -3.83
C ASP A 97 11.20 13.16 -4.45
N MET A 98 11.20 14.22 -3.67
CA MET A 98 10.68 15.53 -4.07
C MET A 98 11.79 16.53 -4.42
N ASN A 99 13.05 16.10 -4.37
CA ASN A 99 14.20 16.93 -4.64
C ASN A 99 14.51 16.98 -6.15
N PRO A 100 14.82 18.16 -6.73
CA PRO A 100 15.23 18.24 -8.12
C PRO A 100 16.46 17.38 -8.43
N ASN A 101 17.42 17.31 -7.49
CA ASN A 101 18.61 16.49 -7.67
C ASN A 101 18.28 14.99 -7.72
N GLY A 102 17.20 14.55 -7.06
CA GLY A 102 16.67 13.18 -7.09
C GLY A 102 15.82 12.88 -8.33
N GLY A 103 15.66 13.85 -9.24
CA GLY A 103 14.95 13.70 -10.50
C GLY A 103 13.54 14.29 -10.53
N TYR A 104 13.05 14.86 -9.42
CA TYR A 104 11.75 15.51 -9.40
C TYR A 104 11.71 16.70 -10.36
N GLY A 105 10.73 16.70 -11.25
CA GLY A 105 10.53 17.71 -12.28
C GLY A 105 11.37 17.51 -13.55
N VAL A 106 12.21 16.47 -13.60
CA VAL A 106 13.06 16.12 -14.77
C VAL A 106 12.76 14.71 -15.26
N LEU A 107 12.74 13.73 -14.36
CA LEU A 107 12.49 12.31 -14.67
C LEU A 107 11.05 11.90 -14.37
N TYR A 108 10.43 12.53 -13.37
CA TYR A 108 9.05 12.29 -12.93
C TYR A 108 8.50 13.56 -12.27
N GLY A 109 7.21 13.55 -11.93
CA GLY A 109 6.48 14.70 -11.37
C GLY A 109 5.54 15.34 -12.39
N PRO A 110 4.64 16.23 -11.96
CA PRO A 110 3.45 16.59 -12.75
C PRO A 110 3.78 17.20 -14.12
N ASN A 111 4.87 17.96 -14.22
CA ASN A 111 5.30 18.63 -15.45
C ASN A 111 5.96 17.68 -16.48
N VAL A 112 6.30 16.45 -16.09
CA VAL A 112 6.86 15.44 -17.00
C VAL A 112 5.70 14.75 -17.70
N ASN A 113 5.61 14.86 -19.03
CA ASN A 113 4.47 14.30 -19.76
C ASN A 113 4.51 12.76 -19.85
N ALA A 114 3.48 12.15 -20.46
CA ALA A 114 3.39 10.70 -20.63
C ALA A 114 4.53 10.08 -21.46
N ALA A 115 5.26 10.86 -22.25
CA ALA A 115 6.43 10.42 -22.99
C ALA A 115 7.74 10.57 -22.19
N GLY A 116 7.67 10.96 -20.91
CA GLY A 116 8.84 11.18 -20.05
C GLY A 116 9.58 12.50 -20.33
N VAL A 117 8.96 13.44 -21.05
CA VAL A 117 9.59 14.72 -21.40
C VAL A 117 9.15 15.80 -20.41
N ALA A 118 10.11 16.41 -19.72
CA ALA A 118 9.88 17.51 -18.80
C ALA A 118 9.46 18.80 -19.53
N GLY A 119 8.27 19.32 -19.22
CA GLY A 119 7.81 20.64 -19.65
C GLY A 119 8.06 21.73 -18.63
N THR A 120 7.73 22.98 -19.01
CA THR A 120 7.81 24.17 -18.14
C THR A 120 6.53 24.44 -17.34
N GLY A 121 5.42 23.76 -17.64
CA GLY A 121 4.14 23.96 -16.97
C GLY A 121 4.02 23.26 -15.61
N GLU A 122 2.95 23.56 -14.89
CA GLU A 122 2.68 23.01 -13.55
C GLU A 122 2.12 21.58 -13.56
N GLY A 123 1.74 21.04 -14.73
CA GLY A 123 1.28 19.65 -14.85
C GLY A 123 -0.08 19.35 -14.22
N ARG A 124 -0.92 20.36 -14.00
CA ARG A 124 -2.27 20.20 -13.45
C ARG A 124 -3.19 19.49 -14.44
N ILE A 125 -4.07 18.62 -13.94
CA ILE A 125 -4.97 17.81 -14.76
C ILE A 125 -6.44 18.08 -14.40
N ALA A 126 -7.18 18.70 -15.32
CA ALA A 126 -8.62 18.90 -15.20
C ALA A 126 -9.40 17.59 -15.31
N GLY A 127 -10.62 17.54 -14.76
CA GLY A 127 -11.51 16.40 -14.91
C GLY A 127 -12.50 16.24 -13.76
N GLU A 128 -12.95 15.02 -13.53
CA GLU A 128 -13.98 14.72 -12.52
C GLU A 128 -13.52 13.63 -11.55
N GLU A 129 -13.89 13.78 -10.29
CA GLU A 129 -13.62 12.84 -9.20
C GLU A 129 -14.94 12.36 -8.60
N HIS A 130 -15.06 11.05 -8.41
CA HIS A 130 -16.23 10.39 -7.88
C HIS A 130 -15.85 9.55 -6.68
N VAL A 131 -16.39 9.84 -5.49
CA VAL A 131 -16.01 9.18 -4.23
C VAL A 131 -17.23 8.54 -3.57
N THR A 132 -17.07 7.34 -3.04
CA THR A 132 -18.12 6.61 -2.31
C THR A 132 -17.53 5.55 -1.36
N TYR A 133 -18.38 4.91 -0.56
CA TYR A 133 -18.02 3.71 0.19
C TYR A 133 -18.54 2.44 -0.50
N ALA A 134 -17.69 1.42 -0.56
CA ALA A 134 -18.12 0.03 -0.66
C ALA A 134 -18.36 -0.52 0.74
N ASP A 135 -19.57 -1.04 0.97
CA ASP A 135 -20.03 -1.55 2.26
C ASP A 135 -21.14 -2.62 2.05
N ASP A 136 -21.42 -3.41 3.08
CA ASP A 136 -22.52 -4.38 3.09
C ASP A 136 -23.85 -3.76 3.57
N GLY A 137 -23.82 -2.49 4.00
CA GLY A 137 -24.95 -1.73 4.54
C GLY A 137 -24.85 -1.52 6.05
N THR A 138 -23.88 -2.15 6.72
CA THR A 138 -23.67 -2.02 8.17
C THR A 138 -22.91 -0.76 8.54
N GLY A 139 -22.17 -0.16 7.60
CA GLY A 139 -21.26 0.97 7.86
C GLY A 139 -20.00 0.57 8.62
N LYS A 140 -19.72 -0.75 8.74
CA LYS A 140 -18.52 -1.26 9.43
C LYS A 140 -17.35 -1.49 8.50
N LEU A 141 -17.60 -1.74 7.20
CA LEU A 141 -16.53 -1.95 6.22
C LEU A 141 -16.01 -0.60 5.73
N ASN A 142 -16.91 0.23 5.20
CA ASN A 142 -16.69 1.55 4.63
C ASN A 142 -15.37 1.66 3.87
N VAL A 143 -15.14 0.79 2.90
CA VAL A 143 -13.97 0.83 2.02
C VAL A 143 -14.13 2.05 1.12
N THR A 144 -13.26 3.04 1.24
CA THR A 144 -13.33 4.23 0.37
C THR A 144 -12.91 3.83 -1.04
N LEU A 145 -13.77 4.13 -2.01
CA LEU A 145 -13.50 4.01 -3.44
C LEU A 145 -13.51 5.40 -4.07
N MET A 146 -12.60 5.63 -5.01
CA MET A 146 -12.58 6.86 -5.81
C MET A 146 -12.27 6.55 -7.27
N VAL A 147 -12.95 7.24 -8.18
CA VAL A 147 -12.65 7.21 -9.62
C VAL A 147 -12.34 8.62 -10.07
N GLN A 148 -11.17 8.81 -10.67
CA GLN A 148 -10.82 10.06 -11.36
C GLN A 148 -10.87 9.84 -12.87
N ILE A 149 -11.54 10.75 -13.59
CA ILE A 149 -11.64 10.75 -15.05
C ILE A 149 -11.00 12.04 -15.56
N PRO A 150 -9.80 12.00 -16.17
CA PRO A 150 -9.19 13.20 -16.71
C PRO A 150 -10.01 13.74 -17.89
N ALA A 151 -9.97 15.05 -18.11
CA ALA A 151 -10.64 15.69 -19.24
C ALA A 151 -10.12 15.18 -20.60
N THR A 152 -8.93 14.57 -20.63
CA THR A 152 -8.30 13.95 -21.79
C THR A 152 -8.71 12.49 -22.04
N PHE A 153 -9.64 11.94 -21.24
CA PHE A 153 -10.10 10.56 -21.40
C PHE A 153 -10.68 10.31 -22.80
N ASN A 154 -10.22 9.24 -23.46
CA ASN A 154 -10.61 8.89 -24.83
C ASN A 154 -11.45 7.61 -24.86
N THR A 155 -12.74 7.73 -25.18
CA THR A 155 -13.66 6.57 -25.29
C THR A 155 -13.36 5.64 -26.47
N ALA A 156 -12.58 6.08 -27.46
CA ALA A 156 -12.15 5.22 -28.58
C ALA A 156 -10.89 4.40 -28.24
N ALA A 157 -10.17 4.76 -27.19
CA ALA A 157 -9.03 4.00 -26.67
C ALA A 157 -9.11 3.94 -25.13
N PRO A 158 -10.22 3.42 -24.57
CA PRO A 158 -10.52 3.55 -23.16
C PRO A 158 -9.54 2.72 -22.33
N CYS A 159 -9.06 3.32 -21.24
CA CYS A 159 -8.20 2.63 -20.29
C CYS A 159 -8.51 3.01 -18.85
N ILE A 160 -8.30 2.05 -17.95
CA ILE A 160 -8.38 2.18 -16.51
C ILE A 160 -7.04 1.73 -15.93
N VAL A 161 -6.51 2.46 -14.96
CA VAL A 161 -5.41 1.97 -14.11
C VAL A 161 -5.86 1.98 -12.66
N THR A 162 -5.50 0.95 -11.90
CA THR A 162 -5.75 0.99 -10.46
C THR A 162 -4.68 1.82 -9.76
N ALA A 163 -5.08 2.48 -8.67
CA ALA A 163 -4.19 3.21 -7.77
C ALA A 163 -4.61 2.91 -6.33
N VAL A 164 -4.45 1.64 -5.95
CA VAL A 164 -4.81 1.16 -4.61
C VAL A 164 -3.79 1.70 -3.61
N SER A 165 -4.27 2.20 -2.48
CA SER A 165 -3.45 2.89 -1.48
C SER A 165 -2.32 2.02 -0.91
N SER A 166 -1.08 2.55 -0.88
CA SER A 166 0.07 1.97 -0.18
C SER A 166 -0.05 2.12 1.36
N GLY A 167 0.56 1.21 2.12
CA GLY A 167 0.49 1.21 3.59
C GLY A 167 -0.98 1.15 4.07
N SER A 168 -1.35 2.02 5.02
CA SER A 168 -2.75 2.24 5.42
C SER A 168 -3.22 3.66 5.20
N ARG A 169 -2.60 4.31 4.21
CA ARG A 169 -2.91 5.68 3.83
C ARG A 169 -4.40 5.79 3.46
N GLY A 170 -4.87 7.02 3.35
CA GLY A 170 -6.20 7.29 2.81
C GLY A 170 -6.32 6.98 1.31
N ILE A 171 -7.44 7.39 0.73
CA ILE A 171 -7.77 7.14 -0.68
C ILE A 171 -6.75 7.72 -1.68
N TYR A 172 -6.04 8.79 -1.29
CA TYR A 172 -4.99 9.44 -2.10
C TYR A 172 -3.62 8.74 -2.00
N GLY A 173 -3.52 7.61 -1.31
CA GLY A 173 -2.27 6.92 -1.00
C GLY A 173 -1.48 6.34 -2.18
N ALA A 174 -1.93 6.53 -3.42
CA ALA A 174 -1.20 6.16 -4.64
C ALA A 174 -1.27 7.28 -5.71
N ILE A 175 -1.71 8.49 -5.33
CA ILE A 175 -1.97 9.60 -6.26
C ILE A 175 -0.74 9.99 -7.10
N GLY A 176 0.44 10.04 -6.48
CA GLY A 176 1.70 10.36 -7.17
C GLY A 176 2.40 9.17 -7.85
N THR A 177 1.82 7.97 -7.81
CA THR A 177 2.43 6.76 -8.39
C THR A 177 1.70 6.34 -9.66
N SER A 178 0.97 5.22 -9.63
CA SER A 178 0.16 4.77 -10.76
C SER A 178 -0.99 5.73 -11.10
N GLY A 179 -1.48 6.51 -10.11
CA GLY A 179 -2.50 7.54 -10.34
C GLY A 179 -2.03 8.63 -11.29
N GLU A 180 -0.86 9.20 -11.04
CA GLU A 180 -0.23 10.19 -11.92
C GLU A 180 -0.02 9.65 -13.33
N TRP A 181 0.56 8.45 -13.44
CA TRP A 181 0.79 7.82 -14.74
C TRP A 181 -0.51 7.63 -15.52
N GLY A 182 -1.58 7.17 -14.86
CA GLY A 182 -2.89 6.97 -15.46
C GLY A 182 -3.49 8.26 -16.01
N LEU A 183 -3.52 9.30 -15.19
CA LEU A 183 -4.07 10.60 -15.58
C LEU A 183 -3.31 11.20 -16.77
N LYS A 184 -1.98 11.10 -16.79
CA LYS A 184 -1.14 11.58 -17.90
C LYS A 184 -1.36 10.81 -19.20
N ASN A 185 -1.70 9.52 -19.10
CA ASN A 185 -2.00 8.66 -20.25
C ASN A 185 -3.47 8.71 -20.69
N GLY A 186 -4.28 9.62 -20.11
CA GLY A 186 -5.70 9.75 -20.43
C GLY A 186 -6.55 8.58 -19.95
N CYS A 187 -6.05 7.78 -19.00
CA CYS A 187 -6.82 6.71 -18.39
C CYS A 187 -7.65 7.23 -17.22
N ALA A 188 -8.81 6.61 -16.99
CA ALA A 188 -9.48 6.74 -15.72
C ALA A 188 -8.66 6.02 -14.64
N VAL A 189 -8.67 6.54 -13.42
CA VAL A 189 -7.92 5.96 -12.31
C VAL A 189 -8.88 5.46 -11.25
N ALA A 190 -8.78 4.17 -10.92
CA ALA A 190 -9.60 3.49 -9.92
C ALA A 190 -8.82 3.31 -8.62
N PHE A 191 -9.19 4.06 -7.59
CA PHE A 191 -8.57 4.05 -6.27
C PHE A 191 -9.40 3.24 -5.26
N ALA A 192 -8.70 2.59 -4.34
CA ALA A 192 -9.29 2.02 -3.13
C ALA A 192 -8.36 2.25 -1.93
N ASP A 193 -8.94 2.56 -0.77
CA ASP A 193 -8.21 2.52 0.51
C ASP A 193 -8.04 1.09 1.04
N LYS A 194 -8.56 0.09 0.31
CA LYS A 194 -8.49 -1.36 0.55
C LYS A 194 -8.91 -1.76 1.97
N GLY A 195 -9.82 -1.00 2.57
CA GLY A 195 -10.39 -1.27 3.90
C GLY A 195 -9.48 -0.90 5.07
N THR A 196 -8.31 -0.30 4.80
CA THR A 196 -7.40 0.16 5.86
C THR A 196 -7.70 1.60 6.22
N GLY A 197 -7.55 2.54 5.26
CA GLY A 197 -7.80 3.98 5.41
C GLY A 197 -7.10 4.69 6.57
N ASN A 198 -7.07 6.04 6.53
CA ASN A 198 -6.62 6.86 7.66
C ASN A 198 -7.78 7.17 8.65
N GLY A 199 -8.62 6.17 8.90
CA GLY A 199 -9.79 6.30 9.77
C GLY A 199 -9.40 6.26 11.23
N ALA A 200 -9.38 7.42 11.89
CA ALA A 200 -9.14 7.55 13.33
C ALA A 200 -10.44 7.86 14.09
N HIS A 201 -10.56 7.26 15.28
CA HIS A 201 -11.58 7.57 16.29
C HIS A 201 -10.86 8.14 17.52
N ASP A 202 -11.06 9.44 17.78
CA ASP A 202 -10.69 10.06 19.07
C ASP A 202 -11.67 9.54 20.13
N LEU A 203 -11.18 8.65 21.01
CA LEU A 203 -12.03 7.97 21.98
C LEU A 203 -12.45 8.90 23.11
N GLN A 204 -11.57 9.84 23.50
CA GLN A 204 -11.83 10.77 24.59
C GLN A 204 -12.94 11.75 24.23
N ASN A 205 -12.93 12.24 22.99
CA ASN A 205 -13.90 13.21 22.47
C ASN A 205 -15.05 12.55 21.69
N ASN A 206 -14.98 11.23 21.45
CA ASN A 206 -15.91 10.45 20.64
C ASN A 206 -16.14 11.07 19.25
N GLN A 207 -15.03 11.43 18.58
CA GLN A 207 -15.00 12.12 17.28
C GLN A 207 -14.34 11.27 16.19
N VAL A 208 -14.90 11.31 14.99
CA VAL A 208 -14.49 10.50 13.83
C VAL A 208 -14.43 11.34 12.56
N ASN A 209 -13.67 10.86 11.58
CA ASN A 209 -13.60 11.47 10.26
C ASN A 209 -14.70 10.94 9.33
N LEU A 210 -15.27 11.83 8.51
CA LEU A 210 -16.09 11.47 7.36
C LEU A 210 -15.22 11.14 6.14
N ILE A 211 -15.85 10.72 5.04
CA ILE A 211 -15.16 10.31 3.79
C ILE A 211 -14.29 11.44 3.17
N ASP A 212 -14.64 12.69 3.46
CA ASP A 212 -13.95 13.90 2.99
C ASP A 212 -12.98 14.49 4.04
N GLY A 213 -12.79 13.78 5.15
CA GLY A 213 -11.87 14.14 6.22
C GLY A 213 -12.40 15.09 7.27
N ARG A 214 -13.60 15.66 7.11
CA ARG A 214 -14.17 16.51 8.15
C ARG A 214 -14.45 15.69 9.42
N VAL A 215 -14.18 16.28 10.58
CA VAL A 215 -14.42 15.65 11.87
C VAL A 215 -15.81 15.99 12.40
N VAL A 216 -16.53 14.98 12.86
CA VAL A 216 -17.83 15.11 13.54
C VAL A 216 -17.90 14.15 14.73
N SER A 217 -18.92 14.26 15.58
CA SER A 217 -19.16 13.25 16.61
C SER A 217 -19.49 11.89 15.99
N ALA A 218 -19.09 10.80 16.64
CA ALA A 218 -19.39 9.44 16.18
C ALA A 218 -20.91 9.19 16.03
N ALA A 219 -21.71 9.79 16.92
CA ALA A 219 -23.17 9.70 16.87
C ALA A 219 -23.74 10.41 15.62
N THR A 220 -23.22 11.58 15.28
CA THR A 220 -23.61 12.33 14.06
C THR A 220 -23.18 11.60 12.80
N ALA A 221 -21.98 11.01 12.79
CA ALA A 221 -21.48 10.29 11.63
C ALA A 221 -22.32 9.05 11.30
N GLY A 222 -22.74 8.28 12.31
CA GLY A 222 -23.47 7.03 12.11
C GLY A 222 -22.75 6.11 11.12
N THR A 223 -23.46 5.63 10.09
CA THR A 223 -22.91 4.77 9.04
C THR A 223 -22.01 5.50 8.04
N ALA A 224 -21.94 6.83 8.07
CA ALA A 224 -21.03 7.63 7.23
C ALA A 224 -19.62 7.78 7.83
N SER A 225 -19.40 7.32 9.06
CA SER A 225 -18.09 7.30 9.71
C SER A 225 -17.10 6.47 8.91
N GLN A 226 -15.90 7.00 8.63
CA GLN A 226 -14.86 6.20 8.01
C GLN A 226 -14.49 5.00 8.90
N PHE A 227 -14.51 5.21 10.22
CA PHE A 227 -14.33 4.18 11.24
C PHE A 227 -14.78 4.67 12.62
N THR A 228 -15.62 3.88 13.28
CA THR A 228 -15.95 4.02 14.71
C THR A 228 -15.60 2.72 15.40
N SER A 229 -14.86 2.78 16.50
CA SER A 229 -14.54 1.59 17.31
C SER A 229 -15.81 0.91 17.82
N GLY A 230 -15.84 -0.42 17.87
CA GLY A 230 -17.00 -1.20 18.32
C GLY A 230 -17.29 -1.16 19.83
N LEU A 231 -16.80 -0.16 20.56
CA LEU A 231 -17.06 -0.01 22.00
C LEU A 231 -18.48 0.52 22.24
N SER A 232 -19.18 -0.05 23.21
CA SER A 232 -20.40 0.55 23.74
C SER A 232 -20.09 1.85 24.50
N ALA A 233 -21.10 2.69 24.76
CA ALA A 233 -20.92 3.92 25.53
C ALA A 233 -20.30 3.65 26.93
N THR A 234 -20.75 2.59 27.60
CA THR A 234 -20.20 2.17 28.91
C THR A 234 -18.74 1.70 28.79
N GLN A 235 -18.41 0.92 27.75
CA GLN A 235 -17.04 0.47 27.51
C GLN A 235 -16.13 1.65 27.19
N LEU A 236 -16.59 2.61 26.38
CA LEU A 236 -15.85 3.82 26.05
C LEU A 236 -15.55 4.66 27.29
N ALA A 237 -16.55 4.88 28.16
CA ALA A 237 -16.35 5.62 29.41
C ALA A 237 -15.34 4.92 30.35
N ALA A 238 -15.43 3.60 30.49
CA ALA A 238 -14.49 2.82 31.30
C ALA A 238 -13.07 2.87 30.70
N PHE A 239 -12.95 2.75 29.38
CA PHE A 239 -11.67 2.83 28.68
C PHE A 239 -11.02 4.21 28.83
N ASN A 240 -11.77 5.30 28.65
CA ASN A 240 -11.24 6.66 28.83
C ASN A 240 -10.83 6.94 30.29
N THR A 241 -11.51 6.32 31.26
CA THR A 241 -11.11 6.42 32.68
C THR A 241 -9.78 5.71 32.93
N ALA A 242 -9.59 4.52 32.36
CA ALA A 242 -8.37 3.72 32.55
C ALA A 242 -7.18 4.25 31.73
N THR A 243 -7.44 4.71 30.50
CA THR A 243 -6.43 5.15 29.54
C THR A 243 -6.92 6.42 28.82
N PRO A 244 -6.80 7.60 29.46
CA PRO A 244 -7.28 8.85 28.87
C PRO A 244 -6.51 9.23 27.61
N ASN A 245 -7.12 10.03 26.73
CA ASN A 245 -6.49 10.59 25.52
C ASN A 245 -5.97 9.54 24.52
N ARG A 246 -6.76 8.50 24.25
CA ARG A 246 -6.41 7.42 23.33
C ARG A 246 -7.21 7.48 22.04
N PHE A 247 -6.62 6.89 21.00
CA PHE A 247 -7.18 6.82 19.66
C PHE A 247 -7.31 5.37 19.22
N ALA A 248 -8.36 5.08 18.46
CA ALA A 248 -8.46 3.86 17.69
C ALA A 248 -8.25 4.14 16.19
N PHE A 249 -7.55 3.25 15.48
CA PHE A 249 -7.35 3.35 14.03
C PHE A 249 -8.00 2.16 13.33
N LYS A 250 -8.60 2.41 12.16
CA LYS A 250 -9.40 1.44 11.41
C LYS A 250 -8.68 0.13 11.13
N GLN A 251 -7.47 0.17 10.55
CA GLN A 251 -6.73 -1.06 10.24
C GLN A 251 -6.46 -1.88 11.51
N ALA A 252 -6.04 -1.24 12.60
CA ALA A 252 -5.70 -1.92 13.85
C ALA A 252 -6.96 -2.47 14.56
N HIS A 253 -8.01 -1.66 14.68
CA HIS A 253 -9.07 -1.86 15.67
C HIS A 253 -10.48 -2.05 15.08
N SER A 254 -10.61 -2.20 13.76
CA SER A 254 -11.89 -2.57 13.13
C SER A 254 -12.34 -3.99 13.46
N GLN A 255 -11.46 -4.81 14.05
CA GLN A 255 -11.68 -6.25 14.27
C GLN A 255 -11.88 -7.02 12.94
N GLN A 256 -11.42 -6.44 11.82
CA GLN A 256 -11.41 -7.04 10.50
C GLN A 256 -9.99 -7.45 10.11
N ASN A 257 -9.90 -8.32 9.09
CA ASN A 257 -8.66 -8.65 8.41
C ASN A 257 -8.71 -8.05 6.99
N PRO A 258 -8.50 -6.73 6.81
CA PRO A 258 -8.68 -6.06 5.52
C PRO A 258 -7.78 -6.64 4.42
N GLU A 259 -6.61 -7.18 4.76
CA GLU A 259 -5.68 -7.75 3.77
C GLU A 259 -6.25 -8.95 3.01
N LYS A 260 -7.15 -9.73 3.63
CA LYS A 260 -7.79 -10.86 2.94
C LYS A 260 -8.64 -10.40 1.75
N ASP A 261 -9.18 -9.17 1.83
CA ASP A 261 -10.12 -8.59 0.88
C ASP A 261 -9.48 -7.55 -0.04
N TRP A 262 -8.15 -7.33 0.02
CA TRP A 262 -7.47 -6.34 -0.82
C TRP A 262 -7.73 -6.54 -2.32
N GLY A 263 -7.71 -7.80 -2.79
CA GLY A 263 -8.03 -8.12 -4.19
C GLY A 263 -9.48 -7.82 -4.54
N LEU A 264 -10.43 -8.21 -3.69
CA LEU A 264 -11.85 -7.89 -3.84
C LEU A 264 -12.10 -6.38 -3.92
N ASN A 265 -11.53 -5.61 -2.99
CA ASN A 265 -11.70 -4.16 -2.93
C ASN A 265 -11.11 -3.47 -4.18
N THR A 266 -10.02 -4.02 -4.73
CA THR A 266 -9.42 -3.53 -5.98
C THR A 266 -10.33 -3.82 -7.19
N LEU A 267 -10.93 -5.02 -7.26
CA LEU A 267 -11.90 -5.36 -8.31
C LEU A 267 -13.16 -4.50 -8.21
N GLN A 268 -13.63 -4.21 -6.99
CA GLN A 268 -14.73 -3.28 -6.74
C GLN A 268 -14.42 -1.86 -7.22
N ALA A 269 -13.17 -1.38 -7.05
CA ALA A 269 -12.74 -0.09 -7.60
C ALA A 269 -12.82 -0.07 -9.14
N VAL A 270 -12.40 -1.16 -9.80
CA VAL A 270 -12.50 -1.30 -11.27
C VAL A 270 -13.96 -1.35 -11.71
N GLN A 271 -14.82 -2.11 -11.02
CA GLN A 271 -16.26 -2.15 -11.29
C GLN A 271 -16.92 -0.79 -11.10
N PHE A 272 -16.52 -0.04 -10.08
CA PHE A 272 -16.97 1.33 -9.86
C PHE A 272 -16.50 2.26 -10.99
N ALA A 273 -15.27 2.12 -11.49
CA ALA A 273 -14.78 2.87 -12.64
C ALA A 273 -15.60 2.59 -13.90
N PHE A 274 -15.90 1.32 -14.22
CA PHE A 274 -16.79 0.97 -15.33
C PHE A 274 -18.18 1.60 -15.18
N TYR A 275 -18.76 1.55 -13.99
CA TYR A 275 -20.05 2.20 -13.73
C TYR A 275 -20.00 3.70 -13.99
N VAL A 276 -19.04 4.42 -13.40
CA VAL A 276 -18.92 5.89 -13.55
C VAL A 276 -18.63 6.28 -15.00
N LEU A 277 -17.78 5.53 -15.70
CA LEU A 277 -17.48 5.78 -17.10
C LEU A 277 -18.71 5.61 -18.00
N ASN A 278 -19.51 4.56 -17.78
CA ASN A 278 -20.75 4.37 -18.53
C ASN A 278 -21.86 5.36 -18.10
N GLU A 279 -21.88 5.81 -16.85
CA GLU A 279 -22.77 6.91 -16.45
C GLU A 279 -22.46 8.18 -17.22
N LYS A 280 -21.17 8.44 -17.49
CA LYS A 280 -20.71 9.64 -18.20
C LYS A 280 -20.83 9.53 -19.72
N PHE A 281 -20.37 8.42 -20.29
CA PHE A 281 -20.16 8.26 -21.73
C PHE A 281 -21.07 7.22 -22.39
N GLY A 282 -21.83 6.45 -21.59
CA GLY A 282 -22.79 5.49 -22.10
C GLY A 282 -23.94 6.15 -22.84
N PRO A 283 -24.49 5.49 -23.87
CA PRO A 283 -25.68 5.99 -24.54
C PRO A 283 -26.85 6.03 -23.54
N SER A 284 -27.67 7.06 -23.66
CA SER A 284 -28.89 7.21 -22.87
C SER A 284 -30.04 6.47 -23.53
N LYS A 285 -30.85 5.80 -22.71
CA LYS A 285 -32.18 5.31 -23.09
C LYS A 285 -33.20 6.45 -23.02
N GLY A 286 -34.39 6.22 -23.56
CA GLY A 286 -35.49 7.19 -23.56
C GLY A 286 -35.96 7.61 -22.17
N ASP A 287 -35.74 6.77 -21.16
CA ASP A 287 -36.02 7.06 -19.74
C ASP A 287 -34.87 7.80 -19.02
N GLY A 288 -33.80 8.14 -19.74
CA GLY A 288 -32.61 8.81 -19.21
C GLY A 288 -31.58 7.89 -18.57
N SER A 289 -31.88 6.61 -18.36
CA SER A 289 -30.92 5.62 -17.87
C SER A 289 -29.78 5.39 -18.87
N LYS A 290 -28.63 4.94 -18.37
CA LYS A 290 -27.41 4.74 -19.17
C LYS A 290 -27.23 3.26 -19.51
N GLN A 291 -26.67 2.97 -20.68
CA GLN A 291 -26.28 1.61 -21.08
C GLN A 291 -24.76 1.45 -21.09
N GLN A 292 -24.30 0.22 -20.96
CA GLN A 292 -22.89 -0.14 -20.92
C GLN A 292 -22.30 -0.21 -22.33
N SER A 293 -21.54 0.81 -22.74
CA SER A 293 -20.75 0.81 -23.98
C SER A 293 -19.25 0.56 -23.73
N LEU A 294 -18.77 0.87 -22.53
CA LEU A 294 -17.41 0.57 -22.06
C LEU A 294 -17.46 -0.71 -21.21
N LEU A 295 -16.81 -1.76 -21.71
CA LEU A 295 -16.87 -3.12 -21.17
C LEU A 295 -15.44 -3.67 -21.03
N PRO A 296 -15.21 -4.69 -20.19
CA PRO A 296 -13.89 -5.32 -20.06
C PRO A 296 -13.27 -5.78 -21.40
N GLY A 297 -14.11 -6.21 -22.35
CA GLY A 297 -13.65 -6.66 -23.67
C GLY A 297 -13.15 -5.56 -24.62
N ASN A 298 -13.43 -4.28 -24.34
CA ASN A 298 -13.01 -3.15 -25.19
C ASN A 298 -12.23 -2.07 -24.42
N THR A 299 -11.97 -2.28 -23.13
CA THR A 299 -11.28 -1.33 -22.25
C THR A 299 -10.05 -1.97 -21.66
N ILE A 300 -8.90 -1.31 -21.82
CA ILE A 300 -7.65 -1.78 -21.20
C ILE A 300 -7.72 -1.49 -19.71
N VAL A 301 -7.48 -2.50 -18.86
CA VAL A 301 -7.35 -2.30 -17.42
C VAL A 301 -5.98 -2.79 -16.95
N ILE A 302 -5.18 -1.89 -16.41
CA ILE A 302 -3.88 -2.22 -15.81
C ILE A 302 -4.02 -2.18 -14.29
N ALA A 303 -3.86 -3.34 -13.64
CA ALA A 303 -3.75 -3.40 -12.20
C ALA A 303 -2.34 -2.97 -11.77
N SER A 304 -2.27 -1.89 -11.00
CA SER A 304 -1.02 -1.25 -10.57
C SER A 304 -1.15 -0.61 -9.19
N SER A 305 -0.01 -0.53 -8.50
CA SER A 305 0.34 0.41 -7.42
C SER A 305 1.75 0.02 -6.90
N VAL A 306 2.09 0.38 -5.67
CA VAL A 306 3.32 0.04 -4.94
C VAL A 306 3.02 -0.58 -3.57
N SER A 307 3.95 -1.31 -2.96
CA SER A 307 3.84 -1.81 -1.58
C SER A 307 2.54 -2.62 -1.37
N ASN A 308 1.75 -2.33 -0.34
CA ASN A 308 0.44 -2.95 -0.10
C ASN A 308 -0.52 -2.83 -1.30
N GLY A 309 -0.48 -1.71 -2.02
CA GLY A 309 -1.32 -1.50 -3.20
C GLY A 309 -0.92 -2.43 -4.35
N ALA A 310 0.37 -2.68 -4.53
CA ALA A 310 0.88 -3.66 -5.48
C ALA A 310 0.48 -5.09 -5.09
N GLY A 311 0.53 -5.42 -3.79
CA GLY A 311 -0.04 -6.65 -3.24
C GLY A 311 -1.52 -6.83 -3.55
N ALA A 312 -2.31 -5.76 -3.37
CA ALA A 312 -3.73 -5.73 -3.70
C ALA A 312 -3.99 -5.94 -5.21
N ALA A 313 -3.17 -5.35 -6.08
CA ALA A 313 -3.25 -5.54 -7.52
C ALA A 313 -2.96 -6.99 -7.94
N LEU A 314 -1.95 -7.65 -7.36
CA LEU A 314 -1.69 -9.09 -7.57
C LEU A 314 -2.87 -9.93 -7.06
N ALA A 315 -3.36 -9.65 -5.86
CA ALA A 315 -4.50 -10.36 -5.29
C ALA A 315 -5.75 -10.24 -6.18
N ALA A 316 -6.01 -9.05 -6.73
CA ALA A 316 -7.10 -8.80 -7.67
C ALA A 316 -6.93 -9.61 -8.95
N ALA A 317 -5.72 -9.63 -9.52
CA ALA A 317 -5.42 -10.39 -10.73
C ALA A 317 -5.55 -11.91 -10.54
N GLU A 318 -5.23 -12.46 -9.37
CA GLU A 318 -5.49 -13.86 -9.03
C GLU A 318 -6.99 -14.15 -8.87
N GLN A 319 -7.77 -13.19 -8.35
CA GLN A 319 -9.19 -13.34 -8.04
C GLN A 319 -10.15 -12.97 -9.18
N ASP A 320 -9.69 -12.24 -10.20
CA ASP A 320 -10.48 -11.72 -11.32
C ASP A 320 -11.09 -12.80 -12.22
N THR A 321 -12.23 -13.37 -11.84
CA THR A 321 -12.96 -14.35 -12.66
C THR A 321 -13.79 -13.69 -13.77
N GLY A 322 -14.01 -12.38 -13.70
CA GLY A 322 -14.79 -11.61 -14.67
C GLY A 322 -14.00 -11.10 -15.87
N GLY A 323 -12.67 -11.29 -15.88
CA GLY A 323 -11.80 -10.78 -16.95
C GLY A 323 -11.69 -9.26 -16.95
N LEU A 324 -11.82 -8.63 -15.78
CA LEU A 324 -11.74 -7.18 -15.62
C LEU A 324 -10.33 -6.64 -15.87
N ILE A 325 -9.28 -7.39 -15.55
CA ILE A 325 -7.88 -6.94 -15.61
C ILE A 325 -7.21 -7.47 -16.87
N SER A 326 -6.68 -6.56 -17.69
CA SER A 326 -5.96 -6.89 -18.93
C SER A 326 -4.48 -7.21 -18.68
N GLY A 327 -3.84 -6.52 -17.73
CA GLY A 327 -2.43 -6.74 -17.38
C GLY A 327 -2.03 -6.11 -16.05
N ILE A 328 -0.82 -6.41 -15.58
CA ILE A 328 -0.32 -5.98 -14.27
C ILE A 328 1.04 -5.30 -14.39
N ALA A 329 1.20 -4.11 -13.81
CA ALA A 329 2.51 -3.47 -13.67
C ALA A 329 2.62 -2.83 -12.30
N ILE A 330 3.49 -3.38 -11.46
CA ILE A 330 3.59 -3.01 -10.05
C ILE A 330 5.04 -2.89 -9.62
N ALA A 331 5.27 -2.18 -8.52
CA ALA A 331 6.56 -2.15 -7.85
C ALA A 331 6.45 -2.67 -6.42
N GLU A 332 7.52 -3.30 -5.94
CA GLU A 332 7.78 -3.59 -4.52
C GLU A 332 6.55 -4.14 -3.77
N PRO A 333 5.92 -5.23 -4.26
CA PRO A 333 4.67 -5.70 -3.68
C PRO A 333 4.84 -6.27 -2.28
N GLN A 334 4.00 -5.78 -1.36
CA GLN A 334 3.69 -6.54 -0.15
C GLN A 334 2.84 -7.72 -0.58
N VAL A 335 3.46 -8.89 -0.64
CA VAL A 335 2.74 -10.11 -0.96
C VAL A 335 3.22 -11.27 -0.11
N GLN A 336 2.27 -12.01 0.45
CA GLN A 336 2.56 -13.20 1.24
C GLN A 336 2.28 -14.42 0.38
N VAL A 337 3.34 -15.10 -0.04
CA VAL A 337 3.24 -16.24 -0.94
C VAL A 337 3.02 -17.53 -0.15
N THR A 338 2.21 -18.46 -0.67
CA THR A 338 2.14 -19.81 -0.11
C THR A 338 3.52 -20.49 -0.20
N PRO A 339 4.08 -21.00 0.91
CA PRO A 339 5.35 -21.73 0.89
C PRO A 339 5.31 -22.91 -0.08
N ASN A 340 6.36 -23.10 -0.87
CA ASN A 340 6.44 -24.16 -1.86
C ASN A 340 7.81 -24.84 -1.81
N ALA A 341 7.85 -26.09 -1.35
CA ALA A 341 9.09 -26.85 -1.22
C ALA A 341 9.74 -27.22 -2.56
N ALA A 342 9.03 -27.11 -3.68
CA ALA A 342 9.57 -27.31 -5.02
C ALA A 342 10.35 -26.09 -5.55
N LEU A 343 10.28 -24.95 -4.87
CA LEU A 343 11.01 -23.74 -5.24
C LEU A 343 12.32 -23.63 -4.47
N THR A 344 13.43 -23.50 -5.19
CA THR A 344 14.72 -23.05 -4.65
C THR A 344 15.07 -21.70 -5.25
N ILE A 345 15.50 -20.74 -4.43
CA ILE A 345 15.97 -19.44 -4.90
C ILE A 345 17.48 -19.37 -4.71
N ARG A 346 18.20 -18.91 -5.74
CA ARG A 346 19.64 -18.65 -5.71
C ARG A 346 19.94 -17.20 -6.07
N ARG A 347 20.91 -16.61 -5.37
CA ARG A 347 21.62 -15.40 -5.77
C ARG A 347 23.03 -15.78 -6.17
N GLY A 348 23.38 -15.59 -7.44
CA GLY A 348 24.59 -16.17 -8.03
C GLY A 348 24.63 -17.69 -7.79
N SER A 349 25.70 -18.17 -7.15
CA SER A 349 25.85 -19.58 -6.76
C SER A 349 25.25 -19.92 -5.38
N THR A 350 24.76 -18.93 -4.63
CA THR A 350 24.35 -19.09 -3.23
C THR A 350 22.86 -19.34 -3.13
N VAL A 351 22.46 -20.41 -2.44
CA VAL A 351 21.06 -20.66 -2.10
C VAL A 351 20.60 -19.67 -1.03
N VAL A 352 19.47 -19.03 -1.26
CA VAL A 352 18.81 -18.17 -0.28
C VAL A 352 18.24 -19.06 0.83
N ALA A 353 18.78 -18.93 2.04
CA ALA A 353 18.46 -19.82 3.15
C ALA A 353 17.04 -19.60 3.74
N SER A 354 16.50 -18.39 3.60
CA SER A 354 15.19 -18.02 4.15
C SER A 354 14.41 -17.22 3.10
N SER A 355 13.25 -17.74 2.70
CA SER A 355 12.36 -17.11 1.73
C SER A 355 10.89 -17.29 2.07
N GLY A 356 10.02 -16.41 1.57
CA GLY A 356 8.55 -16.53 1.71
C GLY A 356 7.98 -16.25 3.12
N LYS A 357 8.72 -15.55 3.99
CA LYS A 357 8.21 -15.07 5.27
C LYS A 357 7.10 -14.05 5.04
N GLY A 358 6.04 -14.11 5.85
CA GLY A 358 4.97 -13.11 5.80
C GLY A 358 5.40 -11.77 6.39
N LEU A 359 4.68 -10.69 6.09
CA LEU A 359 5.03 -9.34 6.58
C LEU A 359 5.20 -9.32 8.10
N LEU A 360 4.24 -9.86 8.87
CA LEU A 360 4.33 -9.85 10.33
C LEU A 360 5.54 -10.65 10.85
N ASP A 361 5.93 -11.74 10.19
CA ASP A 361 7.12 -12.52 10.55
C ASP A 361 8.38 -11.67 10.37
N MET A 362 8.50 -10.98 9.24
CA MET A 362 9.61 -10.07 8.98
C MET A 362 9.67 -8.90 9.96
N VAL A 363 8.58 -8.15 10.12
CA VAL A 363 8.62 -6.93 10.96
C VAL A 363 8.77 -7.25 12.44
N THR A 364 8.31 -8.41 12.92
CA THR A 364 8.57 -8.81 14.33
C THR A 364 10.00 -9.27 14.55
N ILE A 365 10.63 -9.94 13.59
CA ILE A 365 12.08 -10.22 13.61
C ILE A 365 12.87 -8.91 13.60
N ALA A 366 12.53 -8.00 12.69
CA ALA A 366 13.15 -6.69 12.59
C ALA A 366 13.00 -5.88 13.88
N ASN A 367 11.80 -5.86 14.49
CA ASN A 367 11.53 -5.13 15.72
C ASN A 367 12.39 -5.64 16.88
N LEU A 368 12.70 -6.94 16.93
CA LEU A 368 13.61 -7.52 17.91
C LEU A 368 15.06 -7.09 17.67
N TYR A 369 15.56 -7.29 16.46
CA TYR A 369 17.01 -7.32 16.19
C TYR A 369 17.58 -6.02 15.58
N GLN A 370 16.81 -5.21 14.87
CA GLN A 370 17.34 -3.98 14.24
C GLN A 370 17.95 -2.98 15.23
N PRO A 371 17.39 -2.74 16.44
CA PRO A 371 18.00 -1.79 17.35
C PRO A 371 19.39 -2.20 17.81
N CYS A 372 19.58 -3.49 18.12
CA CYS A 372 20.88 -4.01 18.51
C CYS A 372 21.84 -4.04 17.31
N ALA A 373 21.36 -4.45 16.13
CA ALA A 373 22.15 -4.48 14.91
C ALA A 373 22.66 -3.09 14.48
N ALA A 374 21.93 -2.02 14.81
CA ALA A 374 22.35 -0.64 14.53
C ALA A 374 23.69 -0.27 15.23
N LEU A 375 24.11 -1.01 16.26
CA LEU A 375 25.39 -0.80 16.93
C LEU A 375 26.57 -1.55 16.29
N ALA A 376 26.32 -2.37 15.25
CA ALA A 376 27.37 -3.15 14.61
C ALA A 376 28.36 -2.22 13.87
N ALA A 377 29.66 -2.51 13.98
CA ALA A 377 30.69 -1.64 13.42
C ALA A 377 30.59 -1.52 11.89
N SER A 378 30.15 -2.59 11.22
CA SER A 378 29.96 -2.65 9.77
C SER A 378 28.88 -1.68 9.26
N VAL A 379 27.98 -1.21 10.13
CA VAL A 379 26.88 -0.31 9.77
C VAL A 379 26.99 1.06 10.44
N ALA A 380 28.17 1.44 10.94
CA ALA A 380 28.42 2.73 11.60
C ALA A 380 28.12 3.95 10.71
N ALA A 381 28.10 3.76 9.37
CA ALA A 381 27.75 4.79 8.39
C ALA A 381 26.26 4.79 7.98
N SER A 382 25.40 4.10 8.73
CA SER A 382 23.96 4.03 8.44
C SER A 382 23.32 5.42 8.46
N PRO A 383 22.61 5.81 7.39
CA PRO A 383 21.78 7.00 7.43
C PRO A 383 20.70 6.89 8.52
N GLY A 384 20.44 7.98 9.25
CA GLY A 384 19.46 7.98 10.34
C GLY A 384 19.86 7.16 11.57
N LEU A 385 21.13 6.73 11.70
CA LEU A 385 21.62 5.99 12.88
C LEU A 385 21.29 6.69 14.21
N GLY A 386 21.37 8.02 14.23
CA GLY A 386 21.06 8.84 15.41
C GLY A 386 19.59 8.78 15.87
N PHE A 387 18.67 8.26 15.07
CA PHE A 387 17.28 8.04 15.51
C PHE A 387 17.14 6.84 16.45
N VAL A 388 18.12 5.94 16.45
CA VAL A 388 18.20 4.83 17.39
C VAL A 388 19.07 5.26 18.56
N ASN A 389 18.47 5.48 19.73
CA ASN A 389 19.22 5.86 20.92
C ASN A 389 20.20 4.75 21.32
N ALA A 390 21.52 5.03 21.26
CA ALA A 390 22.56 4.04 21.45
C ALA A 390 22.51 3.35 22.83
N THR A 391 22.22 4.10 23.90
CA THR A 391 22.08 3.53 25.25
C THR A 391 20.92 2.54 25.31
N ARG A 392 19.75 2.90 24.77
CA ARG A 392 18.58 2.02 24.74
C ARG A 392 18.78 0.82 23.82
N ALA A 393 19.50 1.00 22.70
CA ALA A 393 19.92 -0.10 21.83
C ALA A 393 20.89 -1.07 22.52
N GLN A 394 21.84 -0.58 23.32
CA GLN A 394 22.73 -1.42 24.09
C GLN A 394 21.95 -2.21 25.16
N ASN A 395 20.98 -1.57 25.83
CA ASN A 395 20.06 -2.26 26.74
C ASN A 395 19.23 -3.31 26.00
N ARG A 396 18.81 -3.05 24.76
CA ARG A 396 18.15 -4.04 23.91
C ARG A 396 19.06 -5.25 23.63
N CYS A 397 20.32 -5.04 23.27
CA CYS A 397 21.28 -6.14 23.09
C CYS A 397 21.40 -7.00 24.36
N ALA A 398 21.58 -6.35 25.51
CA ALA A 398 21.68 -7.03 26.81
C ALA A 398 20.39 -7.81 27.15
N GLY A 399 19.22 -7.21 26.91
CA GLY A 399 17.92 -7.85 27.12
C GLY A 399 17.69 -9.06 26.21
N LEU A 400 18.11 -9.00 24.93
CA LEU A 400 18.04 -10.14 24.02
C LEU A 400 18.98 -11.27 24.46
N ALA A 401 20.19 -10.94 24.90
CA ALA A 401 21.15 -11.93 25.41
C ALA A 401 20.66 -12.58 26.72
N ALA A 402 20.13 -11.80 27.66
CA ALA A 402 19.55 -12.32 28.91
C ALA A 402 18.36 -13.26 28.68
N LYS A 403 17.66 -13.11 27.54
CA LYS A 403 16.55 -13.97 27.12
C LYS A 403 17.00 -15.13 26.21
N GLY A 404 18.30 -15.31 26.02
CA GLY A 404 18.87 -16.39 25.19
C GLY A 404 18.65 -16.24 23.69
N LEU A 405 18.25 -15.05 23.22
CA LEU A 405 18.07 -14.77 21.79
C LEU A 405 19.38 -14.38 21.10
N LEU A 406 20.35 -13.90 21.88
CA LEU A 406 21.74 -13.71 21.49
C LEU A 406 22.64 -14.58 22.39
N THR A 407 23.74 -15.08 21.84
CA THR A 407 24.70 -15.93 22.56
C THR A 407 26.01 -15.21 22.89
N SER A 408 26.29 -14.12 22.18
CA SER A 408 27.47 -13.29 22.37
C SER A 408 27.45 -12.55 23.71
N THR A 409 28.61 -12.41 24.33
CA THR A 409 28.77 -11.86 25.69
C THR A 409 29.27 -10.41 25.74
N THR A 410 29.69 -9.83 24.60
CA THR A 410 30.12 -8.43 24.52
C THR A 410 29.13 -7.61 23.70
N PRO A 411 28.93 -6.31 23.99
CA PRO A 411 27.98 -5.47 23.23
C PRO A 411 28.26 -5.43 21.72
N ALA A 412 29.53 -5.34 21.32
CA ALA A 412 29.91 -5.33 19.91
C ALA A 412 29.57 -6.66 19.21
N ALA A 413 29.92 -7.79 19.82
CA ALA A 413 29.60 -9.11 19.27
C ALA A 413 28.09 -9.38 19.24
N GLN A 414 27.33 -8.87 20.23
CA GLN A 414 25.86 -8.94 20.22
C GLN A 414 25.25 -8.16 19.07
N ALA A 415 25.79 -6.97 18.76
CA ALA A 415 25.34 -6.18 17.63
C ALA A 415 25.61 -6.89 16.29
N ASP A 416 26.81 -7.43 16.12
CA ASP A 416 27.18 -8.21 14.93
C ASP A 416 26.33 -9.49 14.80
N GLU A 417 26.07 -10.20 15.90
CA GLU A 417 25.18 -11.37 15.92
C GLU A 417 23.73 -10.98 15.55
N SER A 418 23.25 -9.83 16.03
CA SER A 418 21.92 -9.32 15.72
C SER A 418 21.78 -8.99 14.22
N LEU A 419 22.80 -8.37 13.62
CA LEU A 419 22.85 -8.14 12.17
C LEU A 419 22.92 -9.46 11.40
N ALA A 420 23.71 -10.43 11.87
CA ALA A 420 23.78 -11.75 11.27
C ALA A 420 22.42 -12.49 11.33
N LYS A 421 21.63 -12.33 12.40
CA LYS A 421 20.27 -12.88 12.50
C LYS A 421 19.30 -12.24 11.51
N LEU A 422 19.43 -10.94 11.22
CA LEU A 422 18.65 -10.28 10.16
C LEU A 422 19.01 -10.86 8.79
N ARG A 423 20.29 -10.94 8.44
CA ARG A 423 20.73 -11.56 7.17
C ARG A 423 20.30 -13.03 7.05
N ALA A 424 20.46 -13.82 8.12
CA ALA A 424 20.01 -15.21 8.15
C ALA A 424 18.48 -15.35 8.01
N SER A 425 17.73 -14.31 8.37
CA SER A 425 16.27 -14.27 8.21
C SER A 425 15.84 -13.94 6.78
N GLY A 426 16.75 -13.48 5.90
CA GLY A 426 16.50 -13.30 4.46
C GLY A 426 16.67 -11.86 3.95
N TRP A 427 17.16 -10.93 4.76
CA TRP A 427 17.59 -9.61 4.26
C TRP A 427 18.86 -9.75 3.43
N GLU A 428 18.93 -9.00 2.33
CA GLU A 428 20.12 -8.91 1.50
C GLU A 428 21.19 -8.04 2.20
N PRO A 429 22.49 -8.29 1.99
CA PRO A 429 23.55 -7.42 2.52
C PRO A 429 23.40 -5.94 2.12
N GLU A 430 22.80 -5.67 0.97
CA GLU A 430 22.51 -4.33 0.47
C GLU A 430 21.53 -3.55 1.37
N SER A 431 20.81 -4.22 2.28
CA SER A 431 19.89 -3.62 3.23
C SER A 431 20.55 -3.20 4.56
N ASP A 432 21.77 -3.66 4.85
CA ASP A 432 22.35 -3.59 6.20
C ASP A 432 22.42 -2.15 6.75
N LEU A 433 22.81 -1.19 5.90
CA LEU A 433 22.93 0.22 6.27
C LEU A 433 21.59 0.93 6.51
N PHE A 434 20.47 0.31 6.18
CA PHE A 434 19.15 0.94 6.23
C PHE A 434 18.31 0.47 7.42
N HIS A 435 18.75 -0.57 8.13
CA HIS A 435 18.06 -1.12 9.30
C HIS A 435 17.76 -0.08 10.39
N ALA A 436 18.69 0.83 10.69
CA ALA A 436 18.49 1.83 11.75
C ALA A 436 17.31 2.78 11.45
N SER A 437 17.31 3.36 10.24
CA SER A 437 16.20 4.23 9.80
C SER A 437 14.86 3.49 9.67
N HIS A 438 14.86 2.24 9.21
CA HIS A 438 13.64 1.43 9.11
C HIS A 438 13.07 1.08 10.49
N TYR A 439 13.93 0.79 11.46
CA TYR A 439 13.51 0.63 12.85
C TYR A 439 12.83 1.89 13.37
N ALA A 440 13.47 3.04 13.19
CA ALA A 440 12.97 4.30 13.73
C ALA A 440 11.67 4.79 13.05
N LEU A 441 11.49 4.53 11.76
CA LEU A 441 10.45 5.19 10.95
C LEU A 441 9.31 4.26 10.49
N ALA A 442 9.44 2.93 10.65
CA ALA A 442 8.44 2.00 10.13
C ALA A 442 8.18 0.77 11.02
N VAL A 443 9.21 0.07 11.47
CA VAL A 443 9.07 -1.32 11.95
C VAL A 443 8.16 -1.48 13.17
N PRO A 444 8.29 -0.70 14.27
CA PRO A 444 7.37 -0.79 15.40
C PRO A 444 5.92 -0.49 14.99
N ALA A 445 5.72 0.54 14.16
CA ALA A 445 4.41 0.97 13.67
C ALA A 445 3.68 -0.14 12.92
N VAL A 446 4.38 -0.78 11.98
CA VAL A 446 3.86 -1.88 11.17
C VAL A 446 3.61 -3.11 12.05
N ALA A 447 4.56 -3.48 12.93
CA ALA A 447 4.42 -4.65 13.80
C ALA A 447 3.18 -4.56 14.69
N VAL A 448 2.92 -3.40 15.32
CA VAL A 448 1.78 -3.19 16.21
C VAL A 448 0.47 -3.19 15.44
N THR A 449 0.42 -2.45 14.32
CA THR A 449 -0.81 -2.27 13.55
C THR A 449 -1.27 -3.57 12.88
N TYR A 450 -0.35 -4.33 12.27
CA TYR A 450 -0.67 -5.61 11.66
C TYR A 450 -0.97 -6.70 12.70
N SER A 451 -0.30 -6.69 13.86
CA SER A 451 -0.64 -7.61 14.95
C SER A 451 -2.08 -7.41 15.42
N ASN A 452 -2.49 -6.17 15.64
CA ASN A 452 -3.87 -5.86 16.03
C ASN A 452 -4.87 -6.29 14.93
N SER A 453 -4.55 -6.00 13.67
CA SER A 453 -5.39 -6.36 12.53
C SER A 453 -5.59 -7.88 12.41
N TYR A 454 -4.51 -8.67 12.41
CA TYR A 454 -4.61 -10.13 12.29
C TYR A 454 -5.17 -10.80 13.54
N ALA A 455 -4.95 -10.22 14.72
CA ALA A 455 -5.57 -10.67 15.97
C ALA A 455 -7.06 -10.29 16.06
N LYS A 456 -7.56 -9.50 15.09
CA LYS A 456 -8.90 -8.88 15.11
C LYS A 456 -9.16 -8.19 16.44
N ALA A 457 -8.17 -7.45 16.93
CA ALA A 457 -8.20 -6.85 18.25
C ALA A 457 -9.21 -5.70 18.32
N SER A 458 -9.90 -5.61 19.45
CA SER A 458 -10.57 -4.36 19.84
C SER A 458 -9.52 -3.40 20.40
N VAL A 459 -9.76 -2.09 20.31
CA VAL A 459 -8.88 -1.10 20.98
C VAL A 459 -8.83 -1.31 22.50
N ALA A 460 -9.88 -1.87 23.09
CA ALA A 460 -9.92 -2.21 24.52
C ALA A 460 -8.99 -3.37 24.91
N ASP A 461 -8.54 -4.18 23.94
CA ASP A 461 -7.66 -5.32 24.21
C ASP A 461 -6.26 -4.86 24.62
N ASN A 462 -5.85 -3.63 24.25
CA ASN A 462 -4.48 -3.12 24.43
C ASN A 462 -3.43 -4.19 24.10
N LEU A 463 -3.51 -4.78 22.90
CA LEU A 463 -2.73 -5.96 22.52
C LEU A 463 -1.24 -5.74 22.82
N CYS A 464 -0.62 -6.69 23.55
CA CYS A 464 0.75 -6.58 24.05
C CYS A 464 1.05 -5.38 24.97
N GLY A 465 0.02 -4.84 25.63
CA GLY A 465 0.13 -3.65 26.49
C GLY A 465 0.22 -2.34 25.71
N LEU A 466 -0.04 -2.35 24.41
CA LEU A 466 0.15 -1.19 23.55
C LEU A 466 -1.17 -0.47 23.25
N SER A 467 -1.09 0.85 23.14
CA SER A 467 -2.20 1.72 22.73
C SER A 467 -1.70 2.89 21.86
N PHE A 468 -2.62 3.66 21.29
CA PHE A 468 -2.28 4.85 20.49
C PHE A 468 -2.77 6.13 21.16
N GLY A 469 -1.93 7.15 21.23
CA GLY A 469 -2.26 8.46 21.80
C GLY A 469 -1.15 9.47 21.62
N ALA A 470 -1.45 10.75 21.82
CA ALA A 470 -0.41 11.78 21.83
C ALA A 470 0.45 11.66 23.11
N THR A 471 1.68 12.14 23.03
CA THR A 471 2.60 12.17 24.18
C THR A 471 3.25 13.54 24.29
N THR A 472 3.63 13.93 25.51
CA THR A 472 4.49 15.11 25.71
C THR A 472 5.82 14.92 24.97
N ALA A 473 6.29 15.95 24.27
CA ALA A 473 7.48 15.83 23.42
C ALA A 473 8.75 15.45 24.19
N VAL A 474 8.90 15.96 25.43
CA VAL A 474 10.11 15.75 26.25
C VAL A 474 10.01 14.47 27.09
N THR A 475 8.95 14.34 27.88
CA THR A 475 8.85 13.24 28.85
C THR A 475 8.22 11.98 28.28
N GLY A 476 7.55 12.04 27.12
CA GLY A 476 6.92 10.89 26.49
C GLY A 476 5.67 10.37 27.22
N VAL A 477 5.13 11.11 28.19
CA VAL A 477 3.94 10.74 28.94
C VAL A 477 2.70 11.00 28.09
N PRO A 478 1.66 10.14 28.12
CA PRO A 478 0.44 10.38 27.37
C PRO A 478 -0.21 11.72 27.70
N ALA A 479 -0.70 12.40 26.66
CA ALA A 479 -1.31 13.71 26.76
C ALA A 479 -2.49 13.83 25.79
N ALA A 480 -3.33 14.84 25.99
CA ALA A 480 -4.35 15.20 25.00
C ALA A 480 -3.69 15.66 23.69
N LEU A 481 -4.22 15.19 22.57
CA LEU A 481 -3.84 15.71 21.26
C LEU A 481 -4.40 17.12 21.09
N ALA A 482 -3.61 18.04 20.52
CA ALA A 482 -4.10 19.37 20.20
C ALA A 482 -5.29 19.29 19.23
N THR A 483 -6.35 20.08 19.49
CA THR A 483 -7.59 20.05 18.69
C THR A 483 -7.34 20.28 17.21
N THR A 484 -6.46 21.22 16.86
CA THR A 484 -6.03 21.48 15.47
C THR A 484 -5.34 20.27 14.84
N SER A 485 -4.54 19.51 15.59
CA SER A 485 -3.94 18.28 15.08
C SER A 485 -4.98 17.17 14.88
N ALA A 486 -5.97 17.06 15.77
CA ALA A 486 -7.04 16.08 15.66
C ALA A 486 -7.90 16.30 14.40
N VAL A 487 -8.35 17.53 14.13
CA VAL A 487 -9.17 17.85 12.94
C VAL A 487 -8.39 17.81 11.62
N GLN A 488 -7.06 17.83 11.68
CA GLN A 488 -6.18 17.72 10.51
C GLN A 488 -5.65 16.29 10.31
N LEU A 489 -6.00 15.34 11.19
CA LEU A 489 -5.41 14.01 11.21
C LEU A 489 -5.67 13.24 9.91
N PHE A 490 -6.85 13.39 9.30
CA PHE A 490 -7.16 12.81 8.00
C PHE A 490 -6.13 13.17 6.94
N ALA A 491 -5.73 14.44 6.87
CA ALA A 491 -4.84 14.97 5.84
C ALA A 491 -3.36 14.82 6.18
N SER A 492 -3.01 14.83 7.47
CA SER A 492 -1.62 14.72 7.94
C SER A 492 -1.17 13.28 8.20
N GLY A 493 -2.11 12.34 8.34
CA GLY A 493 -1.81 10.98 8.72
C GLY A 493 -1.79 9.94 7.60
N ASN A 494 -1.30 8.75 7.95
CA ASN A 494 -1.14 7.60 7.04
C ASN A 494 -1.83 6.32 7.54
N GLY A 495 -2.65 6.39 8.60
CA GLY A 495 -3.37 5.25 9.17
C GLY A 495 -2.54 4.29 10.04
N ILE A 496 -1.23 4.50 10.19
CA ILE A 496 -0.32 3.65 10.97
C ILE A 496 0.45 4.51 11.98
N PRO A 497 0.02 4.59 13.25
CA PRO A 497 0.76 5.32 14.28
C PRO A 497 2.19 4.79 14.49
N PRO A 498 3.21 5.65 14.60
CA PRO A 498 3.10 7.08 14.84
C PRO A 498 2.73 7.90 13.58
N THR A 499 1.72 8.77 13.73
CA THR A 499 1.18 9.58 12.64
C THR A 499 0.38 10.76 13.19
N GLY A 500 0.49 11.95 12.59
CA GLY A 500 -0.29 13.13 12.99
C GLY A 500 -0.23 13.44 14.50
N SER A 501 0.97 13.30 15.10
CA SER A 501 1.23 13.44 16.54
C SER A 501 0.57 12.41 17.46
N VAL A 502 -0.08 11.39 16.91
CA VAL A 502 -0.46 10.19 17.65
C VAL A 502 0.69 9.20 17.61
N ASN A 503 1.10 8.68 18.76
CA ASN A 503 2.23 7.78 18.94
C ASN A 503 1.80 6.41 19.48
N ILE A 504 2.76 5.49 19.55
CA ILE A 504 2.60 4.19 20.23
C ILE A 504 2.95 4.38 21.71
N ILE A 505 2.06 3.95 22.60
CA ILE A 505 2.23 4.04 24.05
C ILE A 505 2.31 2.63 24.63
N ASN A 506 3.36 2.37 25.39
CA ASN A 506 3.47 1.22 26.27
C ASN A 506 2.73 1.49 27.58
N ASN A 507 1.55 0.89 27.75
CA ASN A 507 0.77 1.01 28.99
C ASN A 507 1.42 0.28 30.17
N ASN A 508 2.26 -0.71 29.90
CA ASN A 508 2.91 -1.56 30.90
C ASN A 508 4.27 -1.03 31.36
N SER A 509 4.69 0.16 30.92
CA SER A 509 5.97 0.74 31.30
C SER A 509 6.08 0.91 32.82
N VAL A 510 7.24 0.58 33.38
CA VAL A 510 7.52 0.81 34.81
C VAL A 510 7.44 2.31 35.11
N GLY A 511 6.68 2.68 36.15
CA GLY A 511 6.41 4.08 36.49
C GLY A 511 5.18 4.70 35.80
N GLY A 512 4.48 3.93 34.96
CA GLY A 512 3.25 4.34 34.29
C GLY A 512 3.40 4.43 32.76
N PRO A 513 2.29 4.58 32.02
CA PRO A 513 2.30 4.57 30.56
C PRO A 513 3.26 5.61 29.95
N LEU A 514 4.01 5.20 28.92
CA LEU A 514 5.02 6.04 28.27
C LEU A 514 5.12 5.75 26.76
N LEU A 515 5.67 6.70 26.00
CA LEU A 515 6.06 6.50 24.60
C LEU A 515 6.88 5.21 24.47
N ASP A 516 6.48 4.33 23.56
CA ASP A 516 6.99 2.97 23.41
C ASP A 516 8.53 2.88 23.42
N GLY A 517 9.19 3.59 22.51
CA GLY A 517 10.67 3.63 22.41
C GLY A 517 11.38 4.37 23.55
N GLN A 518 10.67 4.93 24.53
CA GLN A 518 11.25 5.52 25.75
C GLN A 518 10.91 4.73 27.01
N SER A 519 9.98 3.78 26.90
CA SER A 519 9.45 3.05 28.05
C SER A 519 10.49 2.16 28.71
N THR A 520 10.24 1.86 29.99
CA THR A 520 11.03 0.92 30.79
C THR A 520 10.31 -0.41 30.82
N SER A 521 10.93 -1.46 30.25
CA SER A 521 10.35 -2.79 30.19
C SER A 521 10.30 -3.43 31.59
N PRO A 522 9.15 -3.95 32.05
CA PRO A 522 9.06 -4.65 33.33
C PRO A 522 10.03 -5.81 33.50
N SER A 523 10.30 -6.59 32.44
CA SER A 523 11.13 -7.79 32.56
C SER A 523 12.62 -7.53 32.69
N THR A 524 13.08 -6.34 32.30
CA THR A 524 14.50 -5.95 32.35
C THR A 524 14.78 -4.81 33.33
N GLY A 525 13.75 -4.05 33.71
CA GLY A 525 13.89 -2.83 34.49
C GLY A 525 14.64 -1.71 33.75
N ALA A 526 14.82 -1.83 32.43
CA ALA A 526 15.63 -0.92 31.62
C ALA A 526 14.82 -0.28 30.49
N GLN A 527 15.26 0.91 30.05
CA GLN A 527 14.82 1.48 28.79
C GLN A 527 15.52 0.76 27.64
N ASP A 528 14.86 -0.25 27.08
CA ASP A 528 15.39 -1.14 26.05
C ASP A 528 14.52 -1.16 24.79
N LEU A 529 13.84 -0.03 24.54
CA LEU A 529 12.91 0.16 23.44
C LEU A 529 11.72 -0.83 23.49
N ASN A 530 11.22 -1.11 24.70
CA ASN A 530 10.09 -2.01 24.94
C ASN A 530 10.30 -3.44 24.40
N ILE A 531 11.36 -4.12 24.86
CA ILE A 531 11.62 -5.52 24.49
C ILE A 531 10.43 -6.44 24.80
N ASP A 532 9.67 -6.15 25.87
CA ASP A 532 8.54 -6.98 26.29
C ASP A 532 7.41 -6.98 25.26
N ALA A 533 7.05 -5.81 24.73
CA ALA A 533 6.08 -5.76 23.64
C ALA A 533 6.64 -6.38 22.35
N ALA A 534 7.92 -6.15 22.01
CA ALA A 534 8.53 -6.76 20.83
C ALA A 534 8.46 -8.30 20.87
N LEU A 535 8.70 -8.91 22.04
CA LEU A 535 8.57 -10.35 22.26
C LEU A 535 7.13 -10.82 22.25
N CYS A 536 6.21 -10.08 22.87
CA CYS A 536 4.78 -10.40 22.81
C CYS A 536 4.27 -10.43 21.36
N LEU A 537 4.59 -9.41 20.56
CA LEU A 537 4.21 -9.33 19.15
C LEU A 537 4.83 -10.49 18.36
N ARG A 538 6.08 -10.86 18.64
CA ARG A 538 6.71 -12.05 18.06
C ARG A 538 5.95 -13.33 18.42
N ASN A 539 5.56 -13.46 19.68
CA ASN A 539 4.88 -14.65 20.21
C ASN A 539 3.48 -14.84 19.61
N LEU A 540 2.82 -13.79 19.10
CA LEU A 540 1.56 -13.94 18.37
C LEU A 540 1.69 -14.83 17.12
N LEU A 541 2.89 -14.95 16.55
CA LEU A 541 3.13 -15.85 15.42
C LEU A 541 3.55 -17.25 15.84
N THR A 542 4.27 -17.38 16.95
CA THR A 542 4.91 -18.64 17.35
C THR A 542 4.21 -19.36 18.49
N GLY A 543 3.27 -18.69 19.16
CA GLY A 543 2.49 -19.21 20.27
C GLY A 543 1.33 -20.09 19.82
N THR A 544 0.67 -20.69 20.81
CA THR A 544 -0.46 -21.63 20.61
C THR A 544 -1.74 -21.17 21.32
N ASP A 545 -1.74 -19.99 21.94
CA ASP A 545 -2.95 -19.44 22.56
C ASP A 545 -3.98 -19.01 21.51
N ALA A 546 -5.19 -18.63 21.97
CA ALA A 546 -6.29 -18.28 21.08
C ALA A 546 -5.98 -17.06 20.19
N LYS A 547 -5.26 -16.05 20.71
CA LYS A 547 -4.89 -14.86 19.94
C LYS A 547 -3.83 -15.20 18.89
N SER A 548 -2.86 -16.03 19.23
CA SER A 548 -1.82 -16.52 18.31
C SER A 548 -2.44 -17.36 17.19
N THR A 549 -3.37 -18.26 17.52
CA THR A 549 -4.12 -19.07 16.55
C THR A 549 -4.96 -18.16 15.62
N MET A 550 -5.57 -17.11 16.16
CA MET A 550 -6.32 -16.12 15.36
C MET A 550 -5.41 -15.38 14.38
N VAL A 551 -4.23 -14.95 14.83
CA VAL A 551 -3.23 -14.28 13.98
C VAL A 551 -2.77 -15.22 12.86
N GLN A 552 -2.40 -16.45 13.18
CA GLN A 552 -1.98 -17.47 12.20
C GLN A 552 -3.10 -17.76 11.19
N THR A 553 -4.35 -17.87 11.64
CA THR A 553 -5.52 -18.07 10.76
C THR A 553 -5.73 -16.87 9.83
N SER A 554 -5.67 -15.64 10.36
CA SER A 554 -5.77 -14.43 9.54
C SER A 554 -4.66 -14.35 8.50
N ILE A 555 -3.43 -14.77 8.85
CA ILE A 555 -2.30 -14.83 7.91
C ILE A 555 -2.52 -15.92 6.85
N SER A 556 -3.10 -17.07 7.17
CA SER A 556 -3.38 -18.09 6.15
C SER A 556 -4.38 -17.61 5.10
N GLN A 557 -5.32 -16.72 5.48
CA GLN A 557 -6.32 -16.16 4.57
C GLN A 557 -5.76 -15.16 3.57
N VAL A 558 -4.57 -14.62 3.82
CA VAL A 558 -3.96 -13.61 2.94
C VAL A 558 -2.95 -14.21 1.96
N ARG A 559 -2.59 -15.50 2.11
CA ARG A 559 -1.63 -16.17 1.23
C ARG A 559 -2.08 -16.17 -0.23
N ARG A 560 -1.14 -15.86 -1.13
CA ARG A 560 -1.34 -15.79 -2.57
C ARG A 560 -0.84 -17.06 -3.25
N THR A 561 -1.55 -17.45 -4.32
CA THR A 561 -1.25 -18.65 -5.12
C THR A 561 -0.16 -18.40 -6.14
N SER A 562 0.11 -17.13 -6.47
CA SER A 562 0.97 -16.73 -7.60
C SER A 562 0.43 -17.18 -8.97
N ASN A 563 -0.87 -17.51 -9.10
CA ASN A 563 -1.49 -17.86 -10.37
C ASN A 563 -2.27 -16.68 -10.94
N LEU A 564 -1.64 -15.96 -11.87
CA LEU A 564 -2.18 -14.82 -12.62
C LEU A 564 -3.04 -15.27 -13.83
N ARG A 565 -3.11 -16.58 -14.10
CA ARG A 565 -3.92 -17.19 -15.15
C ARG A 565 -3.53 -16.68 -16.54
N GLY A 566 -2.22 -16.59 -16.79
CA GLY A 566 -1.65 -16.22 -18.09
C GLY A 566 -1.83 -14.74 -18.47
N LYS A 567 -2.20 -13.87 -17.51
CA LYS A 567 -2.21 -12.42 -17.69
C LYS A 567 -0.77 -11.89 -17.81
N PRO A 568 -0.48 -10.98 -18.76
CA PRO A 568 0.83 -10.33 -18.81
C PRO A 568 1.05 -9.50 -17.55
N ALA A 569 2.22 -9.66 -16.93
CA ALA A 569 2.51 -9.02 -15.66
C ALA A 569 3.98 -8.60 -15.55
N ILE A 570 4.22 -7.50 -14.84
CA ILE A 570 5.56 -7.00 -14.52
C ILE A 570 5.62 -6.69 -13.03
N ILE A 571 6.65 -7.22 -12.37
CA ILE A 571 7.05 -6.84 -11.02
C ILE A 571 8.40 -6.15 -11.09
N VAL A 572 8.49 -4.94 -10.55
CA VAL A 572 9.74 -4.23 -10.30
C VAL A 572 10.03 -4.29 -8.81
N HIS A 573 11.26 -4.53 -8.37
CA HIS A 573 11.59 -4.48 -6.94
C HIS A 573 13.04 -4.05 -6.71
N GLY A 574 13.27 -3.07 -5.83
CA GLY A 574 14.59 -2.67 -5.39
C GLY A 574 15.29 -3.71 -4.51
N ARG A 575 16.49 -4.15 -4.89
CA ARG A 575 17.25 -5.18 -4.15
C ARG A 575 17.56 -4.79 -2.69
N SER A 576 17.68 -3.49 -2.41
CA SER A 576 18.01 -2.96 -1.08
C SER A 576 16.78 -2.76 -0.19
N ASP A 577 15.58 -3.23 -0.60
CA ASP A 577 14.37 -3.12 0.20
C ASP A 577 14.54 -3.76 1.58
N THR A 578 14.47 -2.91 2.61
CA THR A 578 14.70 -3.29 4.00
C THR A 578 13.39 -3.46 4.78
N LEU A 579 12.26 -3.02 4.22
CA LEU A 579 10.93 -3.21 4.80
C LEU A 579 10.30 -4.53 4.33
N GLU A 580 10.35 -4.79 3.03
CA GLU A 580 9.72 -5.91 2.34
C GLU A 580 10.72 -6.69 1.46
N PRO A 581 11.77 -7.30 2.05
CA PRO A 581 12.89 -7.89 1.30
C PRO A 581 12.46 -8.79 0.14
N VAL A 582 13.16 -8.66 -0.99
CA VAL A 582 12.91 -9.40 -2.23
C VAL A 582 12.81 -10.92 -2.05
N ASN A 583 13.52 -11.48 -1.07
CA ASN A 583 13.51 -12.92 -0.73
C ASN A 583 12.19 -13.41 -0.14
N HIS A 584 11.33 -12.52 0.32
CA HIS A 584 10.08 -12.86 0.99
C HIS A 584 8.84 -12.51 0.16
N THR A 585 9.01 -11.59 -0.80
CA THR A 585 7.95 -11.05 -1.62
C THR A 585 8.12 -11.44 -3.10
N SER A 586 8.85 -10.66 -3.89
CA SER A 586 8.89 -10.79 -5.35
C SER A 586 9.62 -12.02 -5.86
N ARG A 587 10.77 -12.41 -5.29
CA ARG A 587 11.49 -13.62 -5.72
C ARG A 587 10.62 -14.88 -5.52
N PRO A 588 10.03 -15.14 -4.34
CA PRO A 588 9.17 -16.31 -4.17
C PRO A 588 7.86 -16.22 -4.97
N TYR A 589 7.28 -15.02 -5.15
CA TYR A 589 6.08 -14.87 -5.98
C TYR A 589 6.37 -15.21 -7.45
N TYR A 590 7.46 -14.67 -7.99
CA TYR A 590 7.90 -14.95 -9.35
C TYR A 590 8.17 -16.45 -9.54
N GLY A 591 8.98 -17.06 -8.68
CA GLY A 591 9.30 -18.48 -8.75
C GLY A 591 8.07 -19.39 -8.66
N ASN A 592 7.13 -19.07 -7.77
CA ASN A 592 5.89 -19.84 -7.66
C ASN A 592 4.95 -19.64 -8.86
N ASN A 593 4.93 -18.45 -9.47
CA ASN A 593 4.19 -18.26 -10.71
C ASN A 593 4.79 -19.11 -11.85
N GLN A 594 6.12 -19.19 -11.97
CA GLN A 594 6.77 -20.06 -12.95
C GLN A 594 6.41 -21.53 -12.74
N LEU A 595 6.30 -21.99 -11.49
CA LEU A 595 5.84 -23.34 -11.16
C LEU A 595 4.35 -23.56 -11.46
N ALA A 596 3.50 -22.57 -11.15
CA ALA A 596 2.06 -22.68 -11.28
C ALA A 596 1.58 -22.63 -12.74
N GLU A 597 2.21 -21.79 -13.57
CA GLU A 597 1.78 -21.55 -14.96
C GLU A 597 2.71 -22.19 -16.00
N GLY A 598 3.95 -22.53 -15.65
CA GLY A 598 4.93 -23.09 -16.57
C GLY A 598 5.13 -22.21 -17.80
N SER A 599 5.08 -22.79 -19.00
CA SER A 599 5.21 -22.06 -20.27
C SER A 599 4.07 -21.08 -20.55
N ALA A 600 2.96 -21.13 -19.81
CA ALA A 600 1.88 -20.16 -19.92
C ALA A 600 2.16 -18.86 -19.14
N SER A 601 3.17 -18.86 -18.26
CA SER A 601 3.54 -17.65 -17.51
C SER A 601 3.94 -16.53 -18.46
N LYS A 602 3.36 -15.36 -18.21
CA LYS A 602 3.73 -14.08 -18.83
C LYS A 602 4.16 -13.05 -17.79
N LEU A 603 4.63 -13.52 -16.64
CA LEU A 603 5.16 -12.67 -15.59
C LEU A 603 6.63 -12.38 -15.87
N HIS A 604 6.99 -11.11 -15.79
CA HIS A 604 8.36 -10.60 -15.92
C HIS A 604 8.79 -9.96 -14.60
N TYR A 605 10.02 -10.22 -14.18
CA TYR A 605 10.57 -9.70 -12.94
C TYR A 605 11.83 -8.87 -13.21
N TYR A 606 11.80 -7.62 -12.74
CA TYR A 606 12.92 -6.69 -12.84
C TYR A 606 13.41 -6.33 -11.43
N GLU A 607 14.57 -6.87 -11.07
CA GLU A 607 15.20 -6.59 -9.78
C GLU A 607 16.21 -5.44 -9.96
N VAL A 608 15.96 -4.30 -9.31
CA VAL A 608 16.73 -3.06 -9.52
C VAL A 608 17.77 -2.93 -8.41
N THR A 609 19.05 -2.84 -8.77
CA THR A 609 20.11 -2.60 -7.76
C THR A 609 20.06 -1.17 -7.23
N ASN A 610 20.61 -0.92 -6.05
CA ASN A 610 20.66 0.40 -5.42
C ASN A 610 19.29 1.11 -5.36
N ALA A 611 18.21 0.36 -5.17
CA ALA A 611 16.87 0.90 -4.99
C ALA A 611 16.21 0.18 -3.82
N GLN A 612 15.28 0.85 -3.13
CA GLN A 612 14.63 0.35 -1.93
C GLN A 612 13.18 0.84 -1.85
N HIS A 613 12.50 0.57 -0.73
CA HIS A 613 11.06 0.74 -0.57
C HIS A 613 10.56 2.21 -0.53
N PHE A 614 11.38 3.09 0.07
CA PHE A 614 10.97 4.45 0.40
C PHE A 614 11.70 5.50 -0.45
N ASP A 615 11.27 5.74 -1.68
CA ASP A 615 11.86 6.80 -2.51
C ASP A 615 11.87 8.16 -1.81
N GLY A 616 10.85 8.48 -0.99
CA GLY A 616 10.81 9.70 -0.18
C GLY A 616 11.92 9.84 0.88
N PHE A 617 12.76 8.81 1.09
CA PHE A 617 13.94 8.88 1.95
C PHE A 617 15.20 9.33 1.22
N ILE A 618 15.24 9.27 -0.12
CA ILE A 618 16.46 9.39 -0.92
C ILE A 618 17.16 10.73 -0.69
N ASP A 619 16.59 11.84 -1.14
CA ASP A 619 17.10 13.19 -0.87
C ASP A 619 16.46 13.87 0.36
N ASN A 620 16.10 13.07 1.37
CA ASN A 620 15.57 13.62 2.62
C ASN A 620 16.71 14.15 3.50
N ILE A 621 16.63 15.43 3.88
CA ILE A 621 17.65 16.10 4.71
C ILE A 621 17.89 15.43 6.06
N ALA A 622 16.91 14.70 6.58
CA ALA A 622 17.02 13.96 7.84
C ALA A 622 17.73 12.60 7.67
N LEU A 623 17.98 12.16 6.44
CA LEU A 623 18.55 10.85 6.09
C LEU A 623 19.75 10.98 5.13
N PRO A 624 20.74 11.86 5.42
CA PRO A 624 21.90 12.02 4.55
C PRO A 624 22.63 10.68 4.36
N GLY A 625 22.94 10.35 3.10
CA GLY A 625 23.59 9.10 2.73
C GLY A 625 22.69 8.14 1.97
N TYR A 626 21.37 8.29 2.03
CA TYR A 626 20.47 7.63 1.08
C TYR A 626 20.72 8.15 -0.35
N ASP A 627 20.77 9.47 -0.51
CA ASP A 627 21.02 10.22 -1.74
C ASP A 627 22.25 9.76 -2.55
N THR A 628 23.31 9.38 -1.85
CA THR A 628 24.58 8.92 -2.43
C THR A 628 24.60 7.42 -2.76
N ARG A 629 23.67 6.64 -2.20
CA ARG A 629 23.65 5.16 -2.27
C ARG A 629 22.51 4.59 -3.09
N LEU A 630 21.42 5.33 -3.27
CA LEU A 630 20.18 4.81 -3.83
C LEU A 630 19.67 5.68 -4.98
N VAL A 631 18.88 5.06 -5.85
CA VAL A 631 18.13 5.70 -6.94
C VAL A 631 16.62 5.46 -6.76
N PRO A 632 15.76 6.36 -7.27
CA PRO A 632 14.32 6.19 -7.15
C PRO A 632 13.79 4.97 -7.91
N LEU A 633 13.10 4.07 -7.21
CA LEU A 633 12.43 2.90 -7.80
C LEU A 633 11.22 3.32 -8.65
N HIS A 634 10.57 4.43 -8.30
CA HIS A 634 9.38 4.95 -8.98
C HIS A 634 9.56 5.11 -10.49
N ILE A 635 10.75 5.49 -10.96
CA ILE A 635 11.08 5.60 -12.39
C ILE A 635 10.85 4.25 -13.11
N TYR A 636 11.18 3.14 -12.45
CA TYR A 636 11.01 1.81 -13.01
C TYR A 636 9.56 1.33 -12.97
N LEU A 637 8.74 1.79 -12.02
CA LEU A 637 7.29 1.58 -12.08
C LEU A 637 6.69 2.27 -13.31
N VAL A 638 7.06 3.53 -13.58
CA VAL A 638 6.61 4.27 -14.76
C VAL A 638 6.98 3.52 -16.04
N ARG A 639 8.23 3.09 -16.17
CA ARG A 639 8.70 2.29 -17.31
C ARG A 639 7.95 0.95 -17.43
N ALA A 640 7.66 0.27 -16.32
CA ALA A 640 6.86 -0.96 -16.34
C ALA A 640 5.43 -0.72 -16.84
N LEU A 641 4.80 0.39 -16.42
CA LEU A 641 3.48 0.77 -16.90
C LEU A 641 3.49 1.11 -18.39
N ASP A 642 4.51 1.81 -18.89
CA ASP A 642 4.67 2.10 -20.32
C ASP A 642 4.85 0.81 -21.14
N LEU A 643 5.69 -0.12 -20.67
CA LEU A 643 5.89 -1.44 -21.28
C LEU A 643 4.58 -2.24 -21.33
N MET A 644 3.82 -2.24 -20.23
CA MET A 644 2.54 -2.94 -20.16
C MET A 644 1.50 -2.33 -21.09
N LEU A 645 1.40 -0.99 -21.14
CA LEU A 645 0.48 -0.31 -22.04
C LEU A 645 0.83 -0.59 -23.51
N ALA A 646 2.12 -0.57 -23.87
CA ALA A 646 2.59 -0.91 -25.21
C ALA A 646 2.27 -2.38 -25.55
N ASN A 647 2.48 -3.31 -24.62
CA ASN A 647 2.12 -4.71 -24.79
C ASN A 647 0.61 -4.90 -25.07
N LEU A 648 -0.25 -4.28 -24.26
CA LEU A 648 -1.69 -4.41 -24.37
C LEU A 648 -2.27 -3.71 -25.61
N ARG A 649 -1.71 -2.58 -26.04
CA ARG A 649 -2.18 -1.83 -27.22
C ARG A 649 -1.67 -2.38 -28.55
N SER A 650 -0.42 -2.86 -28.59
CA SER A 650 0.29 -3.14 -29.84
C SER A 650 0.93 -4.53 -29.92
N GLY A 651 0.83 -5.34 -28.87
CA GLY A 651 1.48 -6.64 -28.80
C GLY A 651 3.00 -6.58 -28.67
N THR A 652 3.56 -5.40 -28.33
CA THR A 652 5.01 -5.24 -28.11
C THR A 652 5.46 -6.23 -27.02
N PRO A 653 6.46 -7.11 -27.28
CA PRO A 653 6.93 -8.07 -26.29
C PRO A 653 7.49 -7.38 -25.05
N LEU A 654 7.21 -7.94 -23.88
CA LEU A 654 7.81 -7.49 -22.63
C LEU A 654 9.28 -7.95 -22.55
N PRO A 655 10.22 -7.10 -22.11
CA PRO A 655 11.61 -7.48 -21.90
C PRO A 655 11.77 -8.71 -21.00
N PRO A 656 12.75 -9.60 -21.24
CA PRO A 656 13.00 -10.73 -20.34
C PRO A 656 13.30 -10.29 -18.90
N SER A 657 12.95 -11.14 -17.92
CA SER A 657 13.27 -10.92 -16.51
C SER A 657 14.78 -10.69 -16.32
N GLN A 658 15.15 -9.69 -15.52
CA GLN A 658 16.53 -9.26 -15.42
C GLN A 658 16.83 -8.50 -14.12
N VAL A 659 18.11 -8.45 -13.78
CA VAL A 659 18.67 -7.50 -12.83
C VAL A 659 19.00 -6.22 -13.58
N VAL A 660 18.40 -5.11 -13.17
CA VAL A 660 18.72 -3.79 -13.72
C VAL A 660 19.80 -3.16 -12.85
N ARG A 661 21.03 -3.10 -13.38
CA ARG A 661 22.21 -2.59 -12.67
C ARG A 661 22.28 -1.07 -12.75
N THR A 662 21.81 -0.41 -11.70
CA THR A 662 21.87 1.05 -11.56
C THR A 662 23.21 1.51 -11.03
N VAL A 663 23.48 2.82 -11.10
CA VAL A 663 24.70 3.43 -10.57
C VAL A 663 24.32 4.49 -9.55
N PRO A 664 24.69 4.35 -8.26
CA PRO A 664 24.47 5.39 -7.25
C PRO A 664 25.12 6.71 -7.66
N ARG A 665 24.58 7.84 -7.19
CA ARG A 665 25.10 9.16 -7.54
C ARG A 665 26.46 9.44 -6.89
N GLY A 666 26.78 8.78 -5.77
CA GLY A 666 28.01 9.01 -5.01
C GLY A 666 28.10 10.45 -4.46
N GLY A 667 29.31 10.88 -4.12
CA GLY A 667 29.56 12.21 -3.56
C GLY A 667 29.37 12.29 -2.04
N THR A 668 29.02 13.48 -1.54
CA THR A 668 28.86 13.76 -0.10
C THR A 668 27.42 13.47 0.34
N SER A 669 27.26 12.69 1.41
CA SER A 669 25.95 12.39 2.02
C SER A 669 25.15 13.67 2.32
N GLY A 670 23.90 13.74 1.86
CA GLY A 670 23.03 14.91 1.98
C GLY A 670 23.29 16.00 0.94
N SER A 671 24.16 15.76 -0.02
CA SER A 671 24.53 16.69 -1.09
C SER A 671 25.03 15.93 -2.33
N ALA A 672 24.43 14.77 -2.63
CA ALA A 672 24.72 14.04 -3.86
C ALA A 672 24.51 14.93 -5.11
N PRO A 673 25.30 14.72 -6.19
CA PRO A 673 25.10 15.44 -7.44
C PRO A 673 23.72 15.14 -8.05
N PRO A 674 23.23 15.96 -9.00
CA PRO A 674 21.98 15.67 -9.70
C PRO A 674 22.00 14.30 -10.38
N ILE A 675 20.87 13.60 -10.31
CA ILE A 675 20.67 12.32 -11.00
C ILE A 675 20.69 12.51 -12.51
N THR A 676 21.24 11.53 -13.22
CA THR A 676 21.28 11.50 -14.69
C THR A 676 20.75 10.17 -15.20
N ALA A 677 20.51 10.08 -16.51
CA ALA A 677 20.11 8.83 -17.17
C ALA A 677 21.14 7.70 -16.97
N ALA A 678 22.42 8.03 -16.74
CA ALA A 678 23.46 7.03 -16.46
C ALA A 678 23.28 6.36 -15.08
N ASN A 679 22.65 7.04 -14.12
CA ASN A 679 22.34 6.47 -12.81
C ASN A 679 21.15 5.51 -12.87
N VAL A 680 20.20 5.78 -13.76
CA VAL A 680 18.93 5.04 -13.90
C VAL A 680 18.77 4.46 -15.30
N PRO A 681 19.61 3.46 -15.70
CA PRO A 681 19.54 2.87 -17.03
C PRO A 681 18.16 2.27 -17.33
N ASN A 682 17.81 2.13 -18.60
CA ASN A 682 16.56 1.52 -19.01
C ASN A 682 16.54 0.00 -18.71
N ILE A 683 15.33 -0.57 -18.61
CA ILE A 683 15.14 -2.02 -18.64
C ILE A 683 15.54 -2.50 -20.04
N ALA A 684 16.52 -3.40 -20.15
CA ALA A 684 17.06 -3.80 -21.44
C ALA A 684 16.10 -4.74 -22.16
N ALA A 685 15.77 -4.45 -23.43
CA ALA A 685 14.98 -5.36 -24.26
C ALA A 685 15.66 -6.71 -24.49
N THR A 686 17.00 -6.73 -24.40
CA THR A 686 17.83 -7.94 -24.45
C THR A 686 18.90 -7.82 -23.36
N PRO A 687 18.63 -8.33 -22.14
CA PRO A 687 19.61 -8.28 -21.06
C PRO A 687 20.82 -9.15 -21.37
N GLY A 688 22.00 -8.77 -20.86
CA GLY A 688 23.19 -9.62 -20.91
C GLY A 688 22.97 -10.91 -20.11
N SER A 689 23.73 -11.96 -20.43
CA SER A 689 23.63 -13.24 -19.69
C SER A 689 23.95 -13.11 -18.20
N SER A 690 24.78 -12.13 -17.81
CA SER A 690 25.10 -11.79 -16.42
C SER A 690 24.00 -11.02 -15.68
N ASP A 691 22.93 -10.63 -16.39
CA ASP A 691 21.81 -9.85 -15.86
C ASP A 691 20.48 -10.60 -16.00
N ALA A 692 20.41 -11.63 -16.85
CA ALA A 692 19.21 -12.42 -17.05
C ALA A 692 18.82 -13.21 -15.78
N ILE A 693 17.58 -13.00 -15.32
CA ILE A 693 16.97 -13.83 -14.28
C ILE A 693 16.38 -15.07 -14.96
N THR A 694 16.73 -16.25 -14.46
CA THR A 694 16.36 -17.53 -15.09
C THR A 694 15.61 -18.44 -14.13
N PHE A 695 14.75 -19.28 -14.69
CA PHE A 695 14.01 -20.30 -13.95
C PHE A 695 14.09 -21.63 -14.67
N ALA A 696 14.60 -22.66 -14.02
CA ALA A 696 14.67 -24.02 -14.58
C ALA A 696 14.60 -25.08 -13.48
N GLY A 697 13.80 -26.12 -13.68
CA GLY A 697 13.74 -27.27 -12.77
C GLY A 697 13.40 -26.92 -11.31
N GLY A 698 12.56 -25.90 -11.08
CA GLY A 698 12.25 -25.44 -9.72
C GLY A 698 13.25 -24.47 -9.11
N VAL A 699 14.31 -24.10 -9.84
CA VAL A 699 15.36 -23.19 -9.36
C VAL A 699 15.23 -21.83 -10.03
N LEU A 700 14.92 -20.80 -9.22
CA LEU A 700 15.03 -19.39 -9.60
C LEU A 700 16.46 -18.92 -9.36
N THR A 701 17.15 -18.44 -10.40
CA THR A 701 18.51 -17.90 -10.29
C THR A 701 18.50 -16.41 -10.58
N ILE A 702 18.85 -15.62 -9.56
CA ILE A 702 19.07 -14.18 -9.63
C ILE A 702 20.57 -13.93 -9.78
N PRO A 703 21.01 -13.21 -10.82
CA PRO A 703 22.41 -12.79 -10.92
C PRO A 703 22.85 -11.94 -9.73
N ASP A 704 24.10 -12.16 -9.30
CA ASP A 704 24.73 -11.40 -8.22
C ASP A 704 25.01 -9.95 -8.62
#